data_AF-A0A847JSZ1-F1
#
_entry.id   AF-A0A847JSZ1-F1
#
_cell.length_a   1.000
_cell.length_b   1.000
_cell.length_c   1.000
_cell.angle_alpha   90.00
_cell.angle_beta   90.00
_cell.angle_gamma   90.00
#
_symmetry.space_group_name_H-M   'P 1'
#
loop_
_entity.id
_entity.type
_entity.pdbx_description
1 polymer ?
#
loop_
_entity_poly.entity_id
_entity_poly.type
_entity_poly.pdbx_seq_one_letter_code
_entity_poly.pdbx_strand_id
1 'polypeptide(L)'
;NQQLREALYNGSLTKEEYFKELLRLIYRFLFLFTTEERGILHASSKNEKIIEKDFYVRGYSLSRLKDKAIQRSGWNVYPDLWEGCKTIFRCLDRSEPALDLPALGGLFNQSQCPHLDRAQLSNRNLLSAMLNLRWAVAGNSRLPVDYKNIGPEELGSVYESLLELVPDIDFASRSFSFVGIDREGAPAGNVRKTTGSYYTPEPLVQELLKTALDPVIDELLKGWSNGLVSSAEAEKSLLGLKVCDPACGSGHFLLGAGRRIAEKLALVRSLDGSVLPADYRSALREVIGHCLYGVDVNPMAVELAKTALWLEGHEPGKPLSFLDHHIRCGNSLIGVFDVEVLAKGIPDEAYTPLSGDDIACAKAQKKANLSEREQGWNNLYTLFEEPVEQAEKVLVRFHQNLETLDEVDLAAVEHKRKLYAELATSPEYQCIKEASDLWTGAFFAPKKQGKPAILTGDVWRALAGAPEPEFSEGVLALAQQLSAQHHFFHWKLEFPEVFAKGGFDCVLGNPPWDRIKLQEIEFFAAPDPAIARAQNAAERTHMIENLQHGDDADRALYNEFISARRNAEASSLFVHTSADSGGRYPLSGVGDVNLYALFAELFLNLREPKNGRSGLIVPSGIATDDSTKDFFGAISRKGLLVSLYDFEN
;
A
#
# COMPACT_ATOMS: atom_id res chain seq x y z
N ASN A 1 -29.83 -5.00 12.12
CA ASN A 1 -28.66 -4.11 11.84
C ASN A 1 -28.96 -2.65 12.18
N GLN A 2 -29.48 -2.34 13.38
CA GLN A 2 -29.74 -0.94 13.77
C GLN A 2 -28.44 -0.20 14.10
N GLN A 3 -27.57 -0.81 14.89
CA GLN A 3 -26.25 -0.25 15.25
C GLN A 3 -25.41 0.15 14.04
N LEU A 4 -25.31 -0.71 13.02
CA LEU A 4 -24.59 -0.39 11.77
C LEU A 4 -25.18 0.86 11.09
N ARG A 5 -26.51 1.00 11.06
CA ARG A 5 -27.15 2.18 10.46
C ARG A 5 -26.91 3.43 11.27
N GLU A 6 -26.95 3.33 12.59
CA GLU A 6 -26.66 4.45 13.49
C GLU A 6 -25.21 4.91 13.33
N ALA A 7 -24.26 3.98 13.23
CA ALA A 7 -22.84 4.27 13.01
C ALA A 7 -22.55 4.96 11.67
N LEU A 8 -23.24 4.54 10.60
CA LEU A 8 -23.15 5.22 9.31
C LEU A 8 -23.81 6.61 9.35
N TYR A 9 -24.97 6.73 10.01
CA TYR A 9 -25.74 7.98 10.05
C TYR A 9 -25.07 9.06 10.90
N ASN A 10 -24.46 8.70 12.03
CA ASN A 10 -23.78 9.64 12.92
C ASN A 10 -22.31 9.90 12.51
N GLY A 11 -21.81 9.23 11.47
CA GLY A 11 -20.45 9.37 10.97
C GLY A 11 -19.37 8.66 11.80
N SER A 12 -19.73 7.85 12.81
CA SER A 12 -18.74 7.06 13.55
C SER A 12 -18.16 5.90 12.72
N LEU A 13 -18.84 5.54 11.64
CA LEU A 13 -18.34 4.68 10.57
C LEU A 13 -18.49 5.45 9.27
N THR A 14 -17.38 5.80 8.63
CA THR A 14 -17.40 6.48 7.33
C THR A 14 -17.83 5.51 6.22
N LYS A 15 -18.30 6.05 5.10
CA LYS A 15 -18.68 5.23 3.93
C LYS A 15 -17.46 4.49 3.36
N GLU A 16 -16.28 5.09 3.44
CA GLU A 16 -15.01 4.50 3.05
C GLU A 16 -14.67 3.32 3.96
N GLU A 17 -14.68 3.48 5.28
CA GLU A 17 -14.43 2.38 6.24
C GLU A 17 -15.40 1.22 6.07
N TYR A 18 -16.69 1.52 5.85
CA TYR A 18 -17.69 0.50 5.57
C TYR A 18 -17.40 -0.25 4.26
N PHE A 19 -16.98 0.47 3.22
CA PHE A 19 -16.53 -0.13 1.97
C PHE A 19 -15.29 -1.03 2.17
N LYS A 20 -14.34 -0.63 3.03
CA LYS A 20 -13.18 -1.48 3.39
C LYS A 20 -13.62 -2.79 4.04
N GLU A 21 -14.57 -2.75 4.98
CA GLU A 21 -15.11 -3.98 5.59
C GLU A 21 -15.81 -4.87 4.54
N LEU A 22 -16.58 -4.29 3.61
CA LEU A 22 -17.23 -5.04 2.54
C LEU A 22 -16.22 -5.75 1.62
N LEU A 23 -15.13 -5.07 1.28
CA LEU A 23 -14.05 -5.65 0.48
C LEU A 23 -13.36 -6.81 1.22
N ARG A 24 -13.01 -6.63 2.50
CA ARG A 24 -12.46 -7.71 3.34
C ARG A 24 -13.41 -8.89 3.44
N LEU A 25 -14.73 -8.65 3.52
CA LEU A 25 -15.72 -9.71 3.50
C LEU A 25 -15.72 -10.47 2.16
N ILE A 26 -15.65 -9.77 1.03
CA ILE A 26 -15.50 -10.40 -0.29
C ILE A 26 -14.23 -11.26 -0.33
N TYR A 27 -13.12 -10.77 0.23
CA TYR A 27 -11.87 -11.52 0.28
C TYR A 27 -11.96 -12.76 1.15
N ARG A 28 -12.67 -12.73 2.28
CA ARG A 28 -12.94 -13.94 3.08
C ARG A 28 -13.64 -14.99 2.24
N PHE A 29 -14.60 -14.60 1.40
CA PHE A 29 -15.28 -15.51 0.48
C PHE A 29 -14.35 -16.04 -0.62
N LEU A 30 -13.59 -15.17 -1.30
CA LEU A 30 -12.66 -15.58 -2.35
C LEU A 30 -11.59 -16.54 -1.82
N PHE A 31 -11.03 -16.24 -0.64
CA PHE A 31 -10.07 -17.10 0.03
C PHE A 31 -10.67 -18.48 0.32
N LEU A 32 -11.88 -18.53 0.88
CA LEU A 32 -12.54 -19.80 1.19
C LEU A 32 -12.91 -20.59 -0.06
N PHE A 33 -13.44 -19.94 -1.11
CA PHE A 33 -13.73 -20.63 -2.38
C PHE A 33 -12.47 -21.27 -2.97
N THR A 34 -11.40 -20.50 -3.02
CA THR A 34 -10.12 -20.94 -3.60
C THR A 34 -9.50 -22.05 -2.77
N THR A 35 -9.44 -21.92 -1.45
CA THR A 35 -8.81 -22.92 -0.56
C THR A 35 -9.65 -24.20 -0.44
N GLU A 36 -10.98 -24.12 -0.45
CA GLU A 36 -11.87 -25.29 -0.54
C GLU A 36 -11.67 -26.04 -1.87
N GLU A 37 -11.68 -25.33 -3.01
CA GLU A 37 -11.60 -25.97 -4.33
C GLU A 37 -10.19 -26.49 -4.67
N ARG A 38 -9.14 -25.84 -4.15
CA ARG A 38 -7.75 -26.33 -4.20
C ARG A 38 -7.52 -27.48 -3.19
N GLY A 39 -8.41 -27.67 -2.22
CA GLY A 39 -8.32 -28.74 -1.22
C GLY A 39 -7.23 -28.50 -0.17
N ILE A 40 -6.95 -27.23 0.14
CA ILE A 40 -5.84 -26.78 1.00
C ILE A 40 -6.31 -26.05 2.27
N LEU A 41 -7.62 -25.91 2.50
CA LEU A 41 -8.16 -25.24 3.69
C LEU A 41 -7.85 -25.96 5.01
N HIS A 42 -7.89 -27.30 4.99
CA HIS A 42 -7.80 -28.11 6.19
C HIS A 42 -6.34 -28.30 6.63
N ALA A 43 -6.13 -28.39 7.94
CA ALA A 43 -4.79 -28.51 8.51
C ALA A 43 -4.16 -29.88 8.22
N SER A 44 -4.95 -30.95 8.29
CA SER A 44 -4.42 -32.31 8.09
C SER A 44 -4.42 -32.74 6.62
N SER A 45 -3.56 -33.69 6.27
CA SER A 45 -3.44 -34.20 4.91
C SER A 45 -4.75 -34.83 4.41
N LYS A 46 -4.95 -34.95 3.10
CA LYS A 46 -6.21 -35.42 2.49
C LYS A 46 -6.77 -36.73 3.07
N ASN A 47 -5.91 -37.63 3.57
CA ASN A 47 -6.29 -38.94 4.07
C ASN A 47 -6.49 -38.99 5.61
N GLU A 48 -6.30 -37.88 6.31
CA GLU A 48 -6.46 -37.76 7.76
C GLU A 48 -7.73 -36.99 8.12
N LYS A 49 -8.24 -37.23 9.34
CA LYS A 49 -9.43 -36.55 9.91
C LYS A 49 -10.62 -36.47 8.95
N ILE A 50 -10.90 -37.60 8.30
CA ILE A 50 -11.94 -37.72 7.27
C ILE A 50 -13.32 -37.36 7.84
N ILE A 51 -13.59 -37.73 9.09
CA ILE A 51 -14.89 -37.49 9.74
C ILE A 51 -15.11 -35.99 9.98
N GLU A 52 -14.10 -35.30 10.51
CA GLU A 52 -14.12 -33.87 10.78
C GLU A 52 -14.27 -33.05 9.49
N LYS A 53 -13.53 -33.43 8.44
CA LYS A 53 -13.64 -32.83 7.11
C LYS A 53 -15.01 -33.06 6.49
N ASP A 54 -15.56 -34.26 6.63
CA ASP A 54 -16.90 -34.58 6.14
C ASP A 54 -17.99 -33.80 6.90
N PHE A 55 -17.83 -33.58 8.21
CA PHE A 55 -18.70 -32.66 8.96
C PHE A 55 -18.63 -31.22 8.43
N TYR A 56 -17.43 -30.72 8.14
CA TYR A 56 -17.26 -29.41 7.52
C TYR A 56 -17.96 -29.33 6.16
N VAL A 57 -17.68 -30.29 5.26
CA VAL A 57 -18.25 -30.31 3.91
C VAL A 57 -19.78 -30.36 3.94
N ARG A 58 -20.37 -31.19 4.80
CA ARG A 58 -21.83 -31.33 4.90
C ARG A 58 -22.51 -30.20 5.67
N GLY A 59 -21.82 -29.58 6.62
CA GLY A 59 -22.40 -28.62 7.57
C GLY A 59 -22.12 -27.15 7.28
N TYR A 60 -20.95 -26.85 6.71
CA TYR A 60 -20.39 -25.48 6.70
C TYR A 60 -19.78 -25.05 5.36
N SER A 61 -19.24 -25.96 4.55
CA SER A 61 -18.58 -25.61 3.27
C SER A 61 -19.40 -24.64 2.42
N LEU A 62 -18.73 -23.63 1.89
CA LEU A 62 -19.35 -22.63 1.03
C LEU A 62 -19.78 -23.23 -0.32
N SER A 63 -19.24 -24.37 -0.72
CA SER A 63 -19.70 -25.13 -1.89
C SER A 63 -21.20 -25.50 -1.77
N ARG A 64 -21.73 -25.67 -0.55
CA ARG A 64 -23.19 -25.85 -0.35
C ARG A 64 -24.00 -24.60 -0.69
N LEU A 65 -23.43 -23.42 -0.50
CA LEU A 65 -24.10 -22.17 -0.85
C LEU A 65 -24.18 -21.99 -2.37
N LYS A 66 -23.17 -22.46 -3.12
CA LYS A 66 -23.22 -22.50 -4.59
C LYS A 66 -24.42 -23.31 -5.09
N ASP A 67 -24.66 -24.49 -4.52
CA ASP A 67 -25.79 -25.36 -4.91
C ASP A 67 -27.14 -24.79 -4.46
N LYS A 68 -27.19 -24.17 -3.27
CA LYS A 68 -28.40 -23.50 -2.78
C LYS A 68 -28.74 -22.24 -3.56
N ALA A 69 -27.76 -21.52 -4.09
CA ALA A 69 -27.98 -20.26 -4.81
C ALA A 69 -28.84 -20.47 -6.08
N ILE A 70 -28.69 -21.60 -6.76
CA ILE A 70 -29.50 -21.96 -7.93
C ILE A 70 -30.88 -22.52 -7.57
N GLN A 71 -31.09 -22.93 -6.31
CA GLN A 71 -32.37 -23.46 -5.83
C GLN A 71 -33.21 -22.36 -5.16
N ARG A 72 -34.27 -21.92 -5.84
CA ARG A 72 -35.16 -20.84 -5.34
C ARG A 72 -35.80 -21.12 -3.97
N SER A 73 -35.96 -22.38 -3.58
CA SER A 73 -36.50 -22.77 -2.26
C SER A 73 -35.65 -22.29 -1.08
N GLY A 74 -34.34 -22.06 -1.27
CA GLY A 74 -33.45 -21.54 -0.23
C GLY A 74 -33.57 -20.03 0.02
N TRP A 75 -34.27 -19.29 -0.86
CA TRP A 75 -34.30 -17.83 -0.84
C TRP A 75 -35.40 -17.33 0.11
N ASN A 76 -35.07 -17.27 1.40
CA ASN A 76 -36.00 -16.86 2.46
C ASN A 76 -35.42 -15.73 3.34
N VAL A 77 -36.21 -15.28 4.32
CA VAL A 77 -35.87 -14.13 5.19
C VAL A 77 -34.98 -14.51 6.38
N TYR A 78 -34.79 -15.80 6.66
CA TYR A 78 -34.00 -16.26 7.80
C TYR A 78 -32.51 -15.97 7.59
N PRO A 79 -31.72 -15.74 8.65
CA PRO A 79 -30.30 -15.43 8.55
C PRO A 79 -29.36 -16.61 8.84
N ASP A 80 -29.88 -17.84 8.93
CA ASP A 80 -29.13 -19.02 9.39
C ASP A 80 -27.91 -19.37 8.52
N LEU A 81 -27.98 -19.18 7.20
CA LEU A 81 -26.80 -19.41 6.35
C LEU A 81 -25.69 -18.37 6.62
N TRP A 82 -26.07 -17.13 6.89
CA TRP A 82 -25.12 -16.08 7.24
C TRP A 82 -24.47 -16.32 8.61
N GLU A 83 -25.24 -16.77 9.60
CA GLU A 83 -24.69 -17.22 10.89
C GLU A 83 -23.74 -18.42 10.73
N GLY A 84 -23.99 -19.30 9.75
CA GLY A 84 -23.08 -20.34 9.31
C GLY A 84 -21.74 -19.78 8.81
N CYS A 85 -21.77 -18.82 7.88
CA CYS A 85 -20.55 -18.14 7.39
C CYS A 85 -19.75 -17.49 8.53
N LYS A 86 -20.42 -16.74 9.40
CA LYS A 86 -19.77 -16.11 10.57
C LYS A 86 -19.17 -17.12 11.55
N THR A 87 -19.76 -18.30 11.64
CA THR A 87 -19.18 -19.38 12.45
C THR A 87 -17.87 -19.86 11.85
N ILE A 88 -17.78 -20.04 10.54
CA ILE A 88 -16.54 -20.41 9.85
C ILE A 88 -15.47 -19.33 10.05
N PHE A 89 -15.83 -18.05 9.91
CA PHE A 89 -14.88 -16.95 10.12
C PHE A 89 -14.28 -17.00 11.53
N ARG A 90 -15.11 -17.21 12.55
CA ARG A 90 -14.66 -17.38 13.94
C ARG A 90 -13.81 -18.64 14.15
N CYS A 91 -14.13 -19.75 13.47
CA CYS A 91 -13.32 -20.96 13.53
C CYS A 91 -11.93 -20.74 12.92
N LEU A 92 -11.83 -20.00 11.82
CA LEU A 92 -10.55 -19.65 11.18
C LEU A 92 -9.77 -18.58 11.95
N ASP A 93 -10.41 -17.81 12.81
CA ASP A 93 -9.74 -16.88 13.72
C ASP A 93 -8.98 -17.63 14.84
N ARG A 94 -9.57 -18.68 15.43
CA ARG A 94 -9.07 -19.33 16.67
C ARG A 94 -8.79 -20.83 16.60
N SER A 95 -8.84 -21.43 15.41
CA SER A 95 -8.92 -22.88 15.12
C SER A 95 -10.22 -23.56 15.58
N GLU A 96 -10.57 -24.64 14.88
CA GLU A 96 -11.67 -25.52 15.27
C GLU A 96 -11.32 -26.99 14.93
N PRO A 97 -10.80 -27.76 15.89
CA PRO A 97 -10.40 -29.14 15.67
C PRO A 97 -11.52 -30.06 15.21
N ALA A 98 -12.77 -29.81 15.62
CA ALA A 98 -13.93 -30.63 15.25
C ALA A 98 -14.29 -30.54 13.75
N LEU A 99 -13.77 -29.53 13.05
CA LEU A 99 -13.95 -29.32 11.61
C LEU A 99 -12.62 -29.40 10.84
N ASP A 100 -11.54 -29.76 11.53
CA ASP A 100 -10.17 -29.70 11.04
C ASP A 100 -9.80 -28.35 10.39
N LEU A 101 -10.25 -27.25 11.02
CA LEU A 101 -9.95 -25.89 10.56
C LEU A 101 -8.78 -25.30 11.36
N PRO A 102 -7.73 -24.79 10.69
CA PRO A 102 -6.59 -24.14 11.35
C PRO A 102 -6.96 -22.76 11.90
N ALA A 103 -6.13 -22.24 12.80
CA ALA A 103 -6.13 -20.84 13.20
C ALA A 103 -5.32 -20.03 12.17
N LEU A 104 -6.02 -19.36 11.25
CA LEU A 104 -5.42 -18.54 10.21
C LEU A 104 -5.13 -17.11 10.66
N GLY A 105 -5.96 -16.52 11.52
CA GLY A 105 -5.85 -15.11 11.88
C GLY A 105 -5.97 -14.18 10.66
N GLY A 106 -5.21 -13.09 10.63
CA GLY A 106 -5.13 -12.16 9.50
C GLY A 106 -6.50 -11.66 9.05
N LEU A 107 -6.87 -11.99 7.80
CA LEU A 107 -8.17 -11.67 7.18
C LEU A 107 -9.39 -12.14 7.99
N PHE A 108 -9.27 -13.22 8.77
CA PHE A 108 -10.35 -13.78 9.59
C PHE A 108 -10.40 -13.23 11.01
N ASN A 109 -9.45 -12.36 11.40
CA ASN A 109 -9.48 -11.72 12.71
C ASN A 109 -10.77 -10.88 12.87
N GLN A 110 -11.38 -10.94 14.05
CA GLN A 110 -12.60 -10.20 14.38
C GLN A 110 -12.47 -8.68 14.25
N SER A 111 -11.25 -8.13 14.33
CA SER A 111 -10.98 -6.71 14.10
C SER A 111 -11.13 -6.27 12.65
N GLN A 112 -11.16 -7.20 11.69
CA GLN A 112 -11.17 -6.88 10.26
C GLN A 112 -12.52 -6.41 9.75
N CYS A 113 -13.62 -6.94 10.29
CA CYS A 113 -15.00 -6.68 9.87
C CYS A 113 -15.94 -6.52 11.08
N PRO A 114 -15.64 -5.65 12.06
CA PRO A 114 -16.33 -5.61 13.34
C PRO A 114 -17.82 -5.27 13.23
N HIS A 115 -18.21 -4.47 12.23
CA HIS A 115 -19.62 -4.11 12.04
C HIS A 115 -20.36 -5.20 11.27
N LEU A 116 -19.74 -5.77 10.23
CA LEU A 116 -20.33 -6.83 9.42
C LEU A 116 -20.48 -8.15 10.20
N ASP A 117 -19.53 -8.49 11.06
CA ASP A 117 -19.57 -9.71 11.89
C ASP A 117 -20.71 -9.66 12.92
N ARG A 118 -21.19 -8.46 13.27
CA ARG A 118 -22.39 -8.25 14.12
C ARG A 118 -23.68 -8.10 13.33
N ALA A 119 -23.58 -7.91 12.01
CA ALA A 119 -24.75 -7.77 11.15
C ALA A 119 -25.44 -9.11 10.89
N GLN A 120 -26.70 -9.02 10.47
CA GLN A 120 -27.51 -10.11 9.96
C GLN A 120 -27.79 -9.89 8.49
N LEU A 121 -27.74 -10.97 7.71
CA LEU A 121 -28.06 -10.99 6.29
C LEU A 121 -29.07 -12.10 6.05
N SER A 122 -30.15 -11.79 5.34
CA SER A 122 -31.13 -12.81 4.96
C SER A 122 -30.54 -13.80 3.96
N ASN A 123 -31.00 -15.05 4.00
CA ASN A 123 -30.62 -16.08 3.05
C ASN A 123 -30.91 -15.64 1.61
N ARG A 124 -32.00 -14.90 1.38
CA ARG A 124 -32.31 -14.30 0.07
C ARG A 124 -31.15 -13.43 -0.44
N ASN A 125 -30.64 -12.51 0.38
CA ASN A 125 -29.58 -11.60 -0.02
C ASN A 125 -28.23 -12.32 -0.13
N LEU A 126 -27.92 -13.22 0.80
CA LEU A 126 -26.69 -14.02 0.76
C LEU A 126 -26.65 -14.91 -0.49
N LEU A 127 -27.70 -15.66 -0.76
CA LEU A 127 -27.76 -16.54 -1.93
C LEU A 127 -27.77 -15.75 -3.25
N SER A 128 -28.31 -14.54 -3.26
CA SER A 128 -28.17 -13.63 -4.40
C SER A 128 -26.72 -13.23 -4.63
N ALA A 129 -25.97 -12.89 -3.58
CA ALA A 129 -24.55 -12.60 -3.69
C ALA A 129 -23.76 -13.84 -4.15
N MET A 130 -24.04 -15.02 -3.56
CA MET A 130 -23.41 -16.28 -3.94
C MET A 130 -23.72 -16.66 -5.40
N LEU A 131 -24.91 -16.34 -5.91
CA LEU A 131 -25.25 -16.56 -7.31
C LEU A 131 -24.36 -15.72 -8.23
N ASN A 132 -24.15 -14.43 -7.92
CA ASN A 132 -23.32 -13.54 -8.73
C ASN A 132 -21.82 -13.89 -8.63
N LEU A 133 -21.35 -14.37 -7.47
CA LEU A 133 -19.95 -14.76 -7.29
C LEU A 133 -19.64 -16.12 -7.90
N ARG A 134 -20.55 -17.10 -7.79
CA ARG A 134 -20.27 -18.49 -8.17
C ARG A 134 -20.72 -18.86 -9.58
N TRP A 135 -21.45 -17.99 -10.28
CA TRP A 135 -22.00 -18.28 -11.61
C TRP A 135 -21.84 -17.11 -12.57
N ALA A 136 -21.14 -17.35 -13.67
CA ALA A 136 -21.04 -16.42 -14.79
C ALA A 136 -22.13 -16.73 -15.84
N VAL A 137 -22.61 -15.69 -16.52
CA VAL A 137 -23.57 -15.83 -17.64
C VAL A 137 -22.78 -15.82 -18.95
N ALA A 138 -22.77 -16.95 -19.66
CA ALA A 138 -22.16 -17.10 -20.97
C ALA A 138 -23.26 -17.42 -22.00
N GLY A 139 -23.69 -16.39 -22.74
CA GLY A 139 -24.85 -16.49 -23.63
C GLY A 139 -26.14 -16.82 -22.86
N ASN A 140 -26.81 -17.91 -23.23
CA ASN A 140 -28.02 -18.39 -22.56
C ASN A 140 -27.76 -19.39 -21.42
N SER A 141 -26.49 -19.68 -21.10
CA SER A 141 -26.12 -20.67 -20.09
C SER A 141 -25.43 -20.02 -18.90
N ARG A 142 -25.63 -20.59 -17.71
CA ARG A 142 -24.90 -20.24 -16.50
C ARG A 142 -23.80 -21.26 -16.28
N LEU A 143 -22.57 -20.78 -16.21
CA LEU A 143 -21.39 -21.61 -15.96
C LEU A 143 -20.86 -21.31 -14.55
N PRO A 144 -20.48 -22.33 -13.77
CA PRO A 144 -19.85 -22.09 -12.49
C PRO A 144 -18.48 -21.43 -12.69
N VAL A 145 -18.15 -20.47 -11.84
CA VAL A 145 -16.81 -19.88 -11.79
C VAL A 145 -15.84 -20.90 -11.17
N ASP A 146 -14.69 -21.08 -11.81
CA ASP A 146 -13.63 -22.02 -11.38
C ASP A 146 -12.58 -21.28 -10.54
N TYR A 147 -12.76 -21.30 -9.20
CA TYR A 147 -11.82 -20.65 -8.29
C TYR A 147 -10.56 -21.49 -8.04
N LYS A 148 -10.57 -22.77 -8.42
CA LYS A 148 -9.38 -23.60 -8.33
C LYS A 148 -8.25 -23.08 -9.23
N ASN A 149 -8.61 -22.68 -10.46
CA ASN A 149 -7.68 -22.28 -11.50
C ASN A 149 -7.66 -20.76 -11.75
N ILE A 150 -8.25 -19.96 -10.86
CA ILE A 150 -8.14 -18.51 -10.95
C ILE A 150 -6.68 -18.11 -10.75
N GLY A 151 -6.13 -17.44 -11.75
CA GLY A 151 -4.77 -16.92 -11.74
C GLY A 151 -4.70 -15.52 -11.12
N PRO A 152 -3.48 -14.98 -11.01
CA PRO A 152 -3.27 -13.61 -10.56
C PRO A 152 -3.86 -12.57 -11.49
N GLU A 153 -3.97 -12.87 -12.79
CA GLU A 153 -4.53 -11.95 -13.78
C GLU A 153 -6.00 -11.70 -13.50
N GLU A 154 -6.79 -12.77 -13.31
CA GLU A 154 -8.22 -12.64 -13.03
C GLU A 154 -8.44 -12.00 -11.66
N LEU A 155 -7.67 -12.41 -10.65
CA LEU A 155 -7.75 -11.81 -9.32
C LEU A 155 -7.36 -10.32 -9.34
N GLY A 156 -6.23 -10.00 -9.96
CA GLY A 156 -5.74 -8.63 -10.13
C GLY A 156 -6.77 -7.76 -10.83
N SER A 157 -7.33 -8.21 -11.97
CA SER A 157 -8.35 -7.44 -12.71
C SER A 157 -9.62 -7.16 -11.90
N VAL A 158 -10.06 -8.12 -11.08
CA VAL A 158 -11.20 -7.94 -10.17
C VAL A 158 -10.85 -6.90 -9.10
N TYR A 159 -9.65 -6.99 -8.53
CA TYR A 159 -9.20 -6.09 -7.48
C TYR A 159 -9.01 -4.65 -7.97
N GLU A 160 -8.43 -4.45 -9.14
CA GLU A 160 -8.31 -3.13 -9.76
C GLU A 160 -9.70 -2.52 -10.02
N SER A 161 -10.62 -3.31 -10.58
CA SER A 161 -12.00 -2.86 -10.83
C SER A 161 -12.72 -2.43 -9.54
N LEU A 162 -12.37 -3.04 -8.39
CA LEU A 162 -12.92 -2.67 -7.09
C LEU A 162 -12.28 -1.39 -6.51
N LEU A 163 -11.02 -1.10 -6.84
CA LEU A 163 -10.34 0.14 -6.41
C LEU A 163 -10.88 1.38 -7.13
N GLU A 164 -11.41 1.22 -8.35
CA GLU A 164 -12.05 2.30 -9.11
C GLU A 164 -13.39 2.76 -8.53
N LEU A 165 -13.97 1.98 -7.59
CA LEU A 165 -15.30 2.22 -7.07
C LEU A 165 -15.31 3.31 -5.99
N VAL A 166 -16.09 4.36 -6.23
CA VAL A 166 -16.36 5.40 -5.22
C VAL A 166 -17.67 5.07 -4.50
N PRO A 167 -17.64 4.74 -3.20
CA PRO A 167 -18.85 4.36 -2.46
C PRO A 167 -19.76 5.57 -2.22
N ASP A 168 -21.06 5.32 -2.33
CA ASP A 168 -22.12 6.28 -1.99
C ASP A 168 -23.23 5.61 -1.18
N ILE A 169 -23.75 6.35 -0.21
CA ILE A 169 -24.78 5.88 0.72
C ILE A 169 -25.96 6.85 0.70
N ASP A 170 -27.12 6.35 0.32
CA ASP A 170 -28.37 7.06 0.47
C ASP A 170 -29.10 6.55 1.72
N PHE A 171 -29.11 7.39 2.76
CA PHE A 171 -29.76 7.07 4.03
C PHE A 171 -31.29 7.01 3.95
N ALA A 172 -31.91 7.76 3.02
CA ALA A 172 -33.36 7.78 2.86
C ALA A 172 -33.85 6.49 2.20
N SER A 173 -33.21 6.08 1.10
CA SER A 173 -33.52 4.81 0.43
C SER A 173 -32.87 3.59 1.08
N ARG A 174 -31.92 3.80 2.02
CA ARG A 174 -31.11 2.77 2.68
C ARG A 174 -30.35 1.93 1.66
N SER A 175 -29.82 2.58 0.64
CA SER A 175 -29.05 1.95 -0.43
C SER A 175 -27.57 2.26 -0.29
N PHE A 176 -26.76 1.30 -0.71
CA PHE A 176 -25.33 1.43 -0.90
C PHE A 176 -25.07 1.21 -2.38
N SER A 177 -24.43 2.16 -3.03
CA SER A 177 -24.22 2.20 -4.48
C SER A 177 -22.84 2.75 -4.81
N PHE A 178 -22.48 2.70 -6.09
CA PHE A 178 -21.25 3.31 -6.57
C PHE A 178 -21.54 4.47 -7.52
N VAL A 179 -20.78 5.56 -7.36
CA VAL A 179 -20.87 6.72 -8.25
C VAL A 179 -20.52 6.28 -9.67
N GLY A 180 -21.37 6.60 -10.65
CA GLY A 180 -21.14 6.30 -12.07
C GLY A 180 -21.53 4.89 -12.55
N ILE A 181 -21.90 3.97 -11.65
CA ILE A 181 -22.47 2.66 -12.02
C ILE A 181 -23.99 2.66 -11.84
N ASP A 182 -24.47 3.12 -10.68
CA ASP A 182 -25.89 2.99 -10.31
C ASP A 182 -26.69 4.30 -10.41
N ARG A 183 -26.03 5.44 -10.59
CA ARG A 183 -26.66 6.77 -10.79
C ARG A 183 -26.32 7.34 -12.17
N GLU A 184 -27.35 7.57 -12.99
CA GLU A 184 -27.22 8.24 -14.29
C GLU A 184 -26.63 9.64 -14.12
N GLY A 185 -25.51 9.95 -14.79
CA GLY A 185 -24.99 11.31 -14.93
C GLY A 185 -23.48 11.52 -14.78
N ALA A 186 -22.73 10.57 -14.20
CA ALA A 186 -21.26 10.67 -14.11
C ALA A 186 -20.58 10.06 -15.35
N PRO A 187 -19.60 10.75 -15.98
CA PRO A 187 -18.90 10.20 -17.13
C PRO A 187 -18.05 8.99 -16.71
N ALA A 188 -18.45 7.80 -17.15
CA ALA A 188 -17.78 6.51 -16.90
C ALA A 188 -16.28 6.45 -17.33
N GLY A 189 -15.80 7.46 -18.05
CA GLY A 189 -14.41 7.54 -18.54
C GLY A 189 -13.45 8.38 -17.69
N ASN A 190 -13.93 9.29 -16.83
CA ASN A 190 -13.04 10.20 -16.08
C ASN A 190 -12.58 9.62 -14.73
N VAL A 191 -13.32 8.67 -14.16
CA VAL A 191 -12.94 8.03 -12.88
C VAL A 191 -11.70 7.13 -13.05
N ARG A 192 -11.51 6.55 -14.25
CA ARG A 192 -10.30 5.77 -14.64
C ARG A 192 -8.98 6.52 -14.45
N LYS A 193 -8.98 7.86 -14.47
CA LYS A 193 -7.77 8.67 -14.31
C LYS A 193 -7.51 9.09 -12.87
N THR A 194 -8.55 9.23 -12.05
CA THR A 194 -8.44 9.77 -10.69
C THR A 194 -7.87 8.79 -9.66
N THR A 195 -7.96 7.48 -9.88
CA THR A 195 -7.42 6.48 -8.92
C THR A 195 -5.98 6.06 -9.20
N GLY A 196 -5.41 6.43 -10.36
CA GLY A 196 -4.03 6.08 -10.75
C GLY A 196 -3.75 4.57 -10.85
N SER A 197 -4.80 3.74 -10.81
CA SER A 197 -4.73 2.27 -10.78
C SER A 197 -4.65 1.73 -12.21
N TYR A 198 -3.44 1.61 -12.76
CA TYR A 198 -3.22 1.05 -14.09
C TYR A 198 -2.91 -0.45 -14.01
N TYR A 199 -3.83 -1.29 -14.52
CA TYR A 199 -3.57 -2.72 -14.72
C TYR A 199 -2.36 -2.90 -15.64
N THR A 200 -1.41 -3.72 -15.20
CA THR A 200 -0.25 -4.08 -16.02
C THR A 200 -0.48 -5.46 -16.64
N PRO A 201 -0.55 -5.57 -17.98
CA PRO A 201 -0.65 -6.86 -18.66
C PRO A 201 0.46 -7.83 -18.26
N GLU A 202 0.09 -9.09 -18.03
CA GLU A 202 1.03 -10.16 -17.64
C GLU A 202 2.28 -10.24 -18.55
N PRO A 203 2.19 -10.13 -19.90
CA PRO A 203 3.38 -10.18 -20.74
C PRO A 203 4.42 -9.09 -20.39
N LEU A 204 3.97 -7.90 -19.98
CA LEU A 204 4.87 -6.81 -19.57
C LEU A 204 5.50 -7.12 -18.20
N VAL A 205 4.72 -7.64 -17.26
CA VAL A 205 5.25 -8.08 -15.96
C VAL A 205 6.32 -9.16 -16.14
N GLN A 206 6.05 -10.16 -16.99
CA GLN A 206 6.99 -11.23 -17.26
C GLN A 206 8.28 -10.72 -17.92
N GLU A 207 8.21 -9.76 -18.83
CA GLU A 207 9.42 -9.17 -19.43
C GLU A 207 10.22 -8.34 -18.42
N LEU A 208 9.57 -7.59 -17.52
CA LEU A 208 10.27 -6.88 -16.45
C LEU A 208 10.98 -7.85 -15.48
N LEU A 209 10.29 -8.91 -15.05
CA LEU A 209 10.89 -9.95 -14.20
C LEU A 209 12.11 -10.59 -14.87
N LYS A 210 11.98 -10.95 -16.14
CA LYS A 210 13.03 -11.58 -16.93
C LYS A 210 14.27 -10.68 -17.12
N THR A 211 14.08 -9.38 -17.27
CA THR A 211 15.17 -8.44 -17.57
C THR A 211 15.82 -7.86 -16.32
N ALA A 212 15.07 -7.71 -15.23
CA ALA A 212 15.52 -7.11 -13.98
C ALA A 212 15.79 -8.13 -12.86
N LEU A 213 14.86 -9.05 -12.58
CA LEU A 213 14.95 -9.97 -11.44
C LEU A 213 15.73 -11.25 -11.77
N ASP A 214 15.42 -11.93 -12.88
CA ASP A 214 16.06 -13.20 -13.24
C ASP A 214 17.61 -13.08 -13.26
N PRO A 215 18.22 -11.99 -13.77
CA PRO A 215 19.67 -11.82 -13.74
C PRO A 215 20.26 -11.69 -12.33
N VAL A 216 19.53 -11.09 -11.39
CA VAL A 216 19.93 -10.99 -9.98
C VAL A 216 19.93 -12.38 -9.35
N ILE A 217 18.89 -13.17 -9.62
CA ILE A 217 18.78 -14.56 -9.13
C ILE A 217 19.87 -15.44 -9.74
N ASP A 218 20.12 -15.33 -11.05
CA ASP A 218 21.13 -16.12 -11.76
C ASP A 218 22.54 -15.80 -11.27
N GLU A 219 22.85 -14.53 -11.01
CA GLU A 219 24.14 -14.12 -10.45
C GLU A 219 24.33 -14.69 -9.04
N LEU A 220 23.30 -14.62 -8.21
CA LEU A 220 23.28 -15.18 -6.85
C LEU A 220 23.49 -16.71 -6.85
N LEU A 221 22.86 -17.42 -7.80
CA LEU A 221 22.94 -18.88 -7.91
C LEU A 221 24.12 -19.38 -8.76
N LYS A 222 24.95 -18.48 -9.30
CA LYS A 222 26.11 -18.85 -10.14
C LYS A 222 27.09 -19.75 -9.40
N GLY A 223 27.37 -19.47 -8.13
CA GLY A 223 28.27 -20.28 -7.31
C GLY A 223 27.74 -21.69 -7.07
N TRP A 224 26.44 -21.79 -6.77
CA TRP A 224 25.75 -23.07 -6.56
C TRP A 224 25.69 -23.91 -7.85
N SER A 225 25.34 -23.28 -8.98
CA SER A 225 25.29 -23.95 -10.29
C SER A 225 26.64 -24.52 -10.73
N ASN A 226 27.74 -23.90 -10.28
CA ASN A 226 29.10 -24.36 -10.56
C ASN A 226 29.64 -25.35 -9.50
N GLY A 227 28.83 -25.76 -8.51
CA GLY A 227 29.23 -26.65 -7.42
C GLY A 227 30.21 -26.03 -6.41
N LEU A 228 30.33 -24.70 -6.39
CA LEU A 228 31.23 -23.96 -5.48
C LEU A 228 30.57 -23.60 -4.15
N VAL A 229 29.24 -23.60 -4.11
CA VAL A 229 28.41 -23.19 -2.96
C VAL A 229 27.42 -24.31 -2.66
N SER A 230 27.19 -24.59 -1.38
CA SER A 230 26.25 -25.62 -0.95
C SER A 230 24.78 -25.21 -1.18
N SER A 231 23.85 -26.18 -1.26
CA SER A 231 22.41 -25.85 -1.35
C SER A 231 21.92 -25.05 -0.15
N ALA A 232 22.46 -25.28 1.05
CA ALA A 232 22.08 -24.54 2.25
C ALA A 232 22.48 -23.05 2.19
N GLU A 233 23.66 -22.76 1.64
CA GLU A 233 24.10 -21.38 1.43
C GLU A 233 23.28 -20.70 0.33
N ALA A 234 22.99 -21.41 -0.76
CA ALA A 234 22.16 -20.90 -1.85
C ALA A 234 20.73 -20.58 -1.38
N GLU A 235 20.14 -21.44 -0.56
CA GLU A 235 18.85 -21.21 0.10
C GLU A 235 18.87 -19.94 0.96
N LYS A 236 19.90 -19.79 1.81
CA LYS A 236 20.06 -18.60 2.65
C LYS A 236 20.20 -17.32 1.80
N SER A 237 20.91 -17.40 0.68
CA SER A 237 21.07 -16.28 -0.24
C SER A 237 19.74 -15.92 -0.91
N LEU A 238 18.95 -16.90 -1.39
CA LEU A 238 17.64 -16.65 -2.01
C LEU A 238 16.66 -16.01 -1.03
N LEU A 239 16.57 -16.53 0.19
CA LEU A 239 15.72 -15.94 1.25
C LEU A 239 16.25 -14.58 1.74
N GLY A 240 17.51 -14.26 1.44
CA GLY A 240 18.13 -12.98 1.75
C GLY A 240 17.80 -11.87 0.76
N LEU A 241 17.27 -12.21 -0.43
CA LEU A 241 16.90 -11.24 -1.48
C LEU A 241 15.82 -10.27 -0.99
N LYS A 242 15.92 -9.01 -1.41
CA LYS A 242 14.98 -7.95 -1.10
C LYS A 242 14.46 -7.33 -2.40
N VAL A 243 13.20 -7.60 -2.73
CA VAL A 243 12.51 -7.11 -3.94
C VAL A 243 11.42 -6.13 -3.55
N CYS A 244 11.42 -4.93 -4.14
CA CYS A 244 10.47 -3.88 -3.81
C CYS A 244 9.60 -3.47 -5.00
N ASP A 245 8.31 -3.22 -4.73
CA ASP A 245 7.45 -2.39 -5.57
C ASP A 245 6.96 -1.16 -4.77
N PRO A 246 7.44 0.06 -5.08
CA PRO A 246 7.10 1.27 -4.33
C PRO A 246 5.75 1.89 -4.72
N ALA A 247 5.00 1.28 -5.64
CA ALA A 247 3.64 1.66 -6.00
C ALA A 247 2.84 0.38 -6.29
N CYS A 248 2.75 -0.50 -5.30
CA CYS A 248 2.51 -1.92 -5.55
C CYS A 248 1.10 -2.28 -5.99
N GLY A 249 0.11 -1.40 -5.84
CA GLY A 249 -1.27 -1.67 -6.22
C GLY A 249 -1.77 -2.98 -5.59
N SER A 250 -2.36 -3.85 -6.41
CA SER A 250 -2.78 -5.20 -6.00
C SER A 250 -1.65 -6.21 -5.76
N GLY A 251 -0.38 -5.82 -5.89
CA GLY A 251 0.79 -6.66 -5.61
C GLY A 251 1.20 -7.58 -6.77
N HIS A 252 0.80 -7.27 -8.00
CA HIS A 252 1.00 -8.13 -9.18
C HIS A 252 2.50 -8.41 -9.47
N PHE A 253 3.35 -7.38 -9.43
CA PHE A 253 4.80 -7.55 -9.56
C PHE A 253 5.42 -8.34 -8.40
N LEU A 254 4.98 -8.08 -7.17
CA LEU A 254 5.47 -8.79 -5.99
C LEU A 254 5.15 -10.28 -6.07
N LEU A 255 3.94 -10.63 -6.49
CA LEU A 255 3.54 -12.02 -6.66
C LEU A 255 4.34 -12.69 -7.77
N GLY A 256 4.54 -12.02 -8.91
CA GLY A 256 5.40 -12.50 -9.99
C GLY A 256 6.84 -12.76 -9.54
N ALA A 257 7.42 -11.82 -8.79
CA ALA A 257 8.74 -11.95 -8.19
C ALA A 257 8.81 -13.11 -7.19
N GLY A 258 7.79 -13.22 -6.32
CA GLY A 258 7.68 -14.29 -5.34
C GLY A 258 7.70 -15.67 -5.97
N ARG A 259 6.98 -15.85 -7.08
CA ARG A 259 6.96 -17.10 -7.86
C ARG A 259 8.34 -17.45 -8.43
N ARG A 260 9.04 -16.48 -9.05
CA ARG A 260 10.39 -16.67 -9.59
C ARG A 260 11.37 -17.14 -8.53
N ILE A 261 11.39 -16.48 -7.37
CA ILE A 261 12.29 -16.84 -6.28
C ILE A 261 11.90 -18.20 -5.69
N ALA A 262 10.60 -18.45 -5.49
CA ALA A 262 10.09 -19.71 -4.93
C ALA A 262 10.38 -20.93 -5.82
N GLU A 263 10.27 -20.78 -7.14
CA GLU A 263 10.64 -21.83 -8.11
C GLU A 263 12.11 -22.24 -7.94
N LYS A 264 13.01 -21.27 -7.83
CA LYS A 264 14.44 -21.53 -7.64
C LYS A 264 14.75 -22.06 -6.25
N LEU A 265 14.10 -21.55 -5.21
CA LEU A 265 14.26 -22.03 -3.84
C LEU A 265 13.84 -23.50 -3.71
N ALA A 266 12.69 -23.86 -4.29
CA ALA A 266 12.21 -25.24 -4.29
C ALA A 266 13.16 -26.16 -5.08
N LEU A 267 13.73 -25.67 -6.19
CA LEU A 267 14.74 -26.41 -6.95
C LEU A 267 16.04 -26.65 -6.16
N VAL A 268 16.55 -25.62 -5.47
CA VAL A 268 17.77 -25.72 -4.66
C VAL A 268 17.61 -26.73 -3.51
N ARG A 269 16.41 -26.83 -2.95
CA ARG A 269 16.04 -27.78 -1.89
C ARG A 269 15.83 -29.21 -2.39
N SER A 270 15.57 -29.40 -3.68
CA SER A 270 15.31 -30.71 -4.25
C SER A 270 16.61 -31.51 -4.44
N LEU A 271 16.70 -32.68 -3.81
CA LEU A 271 17.86 -33.56 -3.89
C LEU A 271 17.99 -34.29 -5.23
N ASP A 272 16.86 -34.58 -5.88
CA ASP A 272 16.77 -35.31 -7.15
C ASP A 272 16.36 -34.41 -8.34
N GLY A 273 16.13 -33.12 -8.08
CA GLY A 273 15.64 -32.14 -9.04
C GLY A 273 14.12 -32.18 -9.27
N SER A 274 13.40 -33.09 -8.60
CA SER A 274 11.94 -33.15 -8.64
C SER A 274 11.35 -32.19 -7.59
N VAL A 275 10.55 -31.22 -8.03
CA VAL A 275 9.85 -30.28 -7.13
C VAL A 275 8.40 -30.72 -6.98
N LEU A 276 7.96 -31.06 -5.77
CA LEU A 276 6.56 -31.36 -5.50
C LEU A 276 5.77 -30.05 -5.30
N PRO A 277 4.45 -30.05 -5.57
CA PRO A 277 3.62 -28.87 -5.31
C PRO A 277 3.65 -28.39 -3.84
N ALA A 278 3.91 -29.29 -2.89
CA ALA A 278 4.04 -28.93 -1.48
C ALA A 278 5.35 -28.17 -1.19
N ASP A 279 6.45 -28.59 -1.79
CA ASP A 279 7.77 -27.94 -1.65
C ASP A 279 7.74 -26.52 -2.21
N TYR A 280 7.12 -26.36 -3.39
CA TYR A 280 6.92 -25.04 -3.99
C TYR A 280 6.06 -24.12 -3.11
N ARG A 281 4.96 -24.62 -2.52
CA ARG A 281 4.13 -23.81 -1.61
C ARG A 281 4.88 -23.38 -0.36
N SER A 282 5.66 -24.28 0.25
CA SER A 282 6.52 -23.93 1.39
C SER A 282 7.52 -22.85 1.00
N ALA A 283 8.20 -23.02 -0.13
CA ALA A 283 9.14 -22.04 -0.65
C ALA A 283 8.47 -20.68 -0.90
N LEU A 284 7.29 -20.66 -1.54
CA LEU A 284 6.56 -19.42 -1.80
C LEU A 284 6.12 -18.71 -0.52
N ARG A 285 5.65 -19.45 0.48
CA ARG A 285 5.31 -18.88 1.79
C ARG A 285 6.51 -18.17 2.42
N GLU A 286 7.67 -18.81 2.42
CA GLU A 286 8.88 -18.24 3.01
C GLU A 286 9.37 -17.03 2.22
N VAL A 287 9.37 -17.10 0.89
CA VAL A 287 9.72 -15.95 0.04
C VAL A 287 8.80 -14.76 0.30
N ILE A 288 7.49 -14.98 0.45
CA ILE A 288 6.54 -13.91 0.79
C ILE A 288 6.84 -13.31 2.16
N GLY A 289 7.28 -14.11 3.14
CA GLY A 289 7.59 -13.65 4.49
C GLY A 289 8.98 -13.00 4.65
N HIS A 290 9.86 -13.11 3.65
CA HIS A 290 11.26 -12.66 3.76
C HIS A 290 11.72 -11.73 2.63
N CYS A 291 11.18 -11.85 1.42
CA CYS A 291 11.79 -11.24 0.24
C CYS A 291 11.02 -10.06 -0.36
N LEU A 292 9.71 -9.96 -0.13
CA LEU A 292 8.83 -9.10 -0.92
C LEU A 292 8.39 -7.86 -0.14
N TYR A 293 8.69 -6.67 -0.66
CA TYR A 293 8.41 -5.38 -0.04
C TYR A 293 7.51 -4.55 -0.95
N GLY A 294 6.49 -3.91 -0.38
CA GLY A 294 5.51 -3.16 -1.13
C GLY A 294 5.14 -1.87 -0.43
N VAL A 295 4.98 -0.78 -1.19
CA VAL A 295 4.41 0.46 -0.67
C VAL A 295 3.33 0.93 -1.61
N ASP A 296 2.18 1.33 -1.05
CA ASP A 296 1.13 2.01 -1.80
C ASP A 296 0.49 3.11 -0.95
N VAL A 297 0.09 4.21 -1.58
CA VAL A 297 -0.57 5.31 -0.89
C VAL A 297 -2.02 4.97 -0.53
N ASN A 298 -2.66 4.08 -1.29
CA ASN A 298 -4.03 3.65 -1.06
C ASN A 298 -4.03 2.49 -0.04
N PRO A 299 -4.63 2.68 1.15
CA PRO A 299 -4.75 1.61 2.14
C PRO A 299 -5.45 0.37 1.59
N MET A 300 -6.35 0.52 0.61
CA MET A 300 -7.04 -0.62 0.01
C MET A 300 -6.13 -1.45 -0.90
N ALA A 301 -5.23 -0.82 -1.65
CA ALA A 301 -4.23 -1.50 -2.47
C ALA A 301 -3.29 -2.34 -1.60
N VAL A 302 -2.86 -1.79 -0.45
CA VAL A 302 -2.06 -2.53 0.54
C VAL A 302 -2.77 -3.80 1.05
N GLU A 303 -4.04 -3.69 1.42
CA GLU A 303 -4.82 -4.85 1.89
C GLU A 303 -5.04 -5.89 0.78
N LEU A 304 -5.16 -5.42 -0.45
CA LEU A 304 -5.27 -6.25 -1.64
C LEU A 304 -3.99 -7.03 -1.92
N ALA A 305 -2.84 -6.35 -1.93
CA ALA A 305 -1.55 -6.97 -2.08
C ALA A 305 -1.33 -8.06 -1.02
N LYS A 306 -1.60 -7.76 0.27
CA LYS A 306 -1.51 -8.76 1.35
C LYS A 306 -2.41 -9.96 1.12
N THR A 307 -3.66 -9.73 0.71
CA THR A 307 -4.62 -10.80 0.43
C THR A 307 -4.19 -11.69 -0.73
N ALA A 308 -3.69 -11.11 -1.82
CA ALA A 308 -3.19 -11.84 -2.98
C ALA A 308 -1.98 -12.71 -2.60
N LEU A 309 -1.04 -12.14 -1.84
CA LEU A 309 0.12 -12.87 -1.32
C LEU A 309 -0.30 -14.02 -0.40
N TRP A 310 -1.22 -13.79 0.54
CA TRP A 310 -1.74 -14.84 1.43
C TRP A 310 -2.44 -15.97 0.68
N LEU A 311 -3.20 -15.65 -0.35
CA LEU A 311 -3.94 -16.65 -1.13
C LEU A 311 -2.99 -17.59 -1.89
N GLU A 312 -1.93 -17.02 -2.46
CA GLU A 312 -0.96 -17.75 -3.27
C GLU A 312 0.08 -18.48 -2.40
N GLY A 313 0.50 -17.87 -1.30
CA GLY A 313 1.43 -18.45 -0.32
C GLY A 313 0.79 -19.31 0.77
N HIS A 314 -0.50 -19.65 0.66
CA HIS A 314 -1.18 -20.42 1.70
C HIS A 314 -0.64 -21.85 1.80
N GLU A 315 -0.12 -22.20 2.98
CA GLU A 315 0.32 -23.55 3.32
C GLU A 315 -0.66 -24.18 4.32
N PRO A 316 -1.21 -25.38 4.02
CA PRO A 316 -2.15 -26.08 4.89
C PRO A 316 -1.64 -26.19 6.33
N GLY A 317 -2.49 -25.84 7.29
CA GLY A 317 -2.20 -25.96 8.72
C GLY A 317 -1.38 -24.81 9.32
N LYS A 318 -0.78 -23.92 8.50
CA LYS A 318 -0.06 -22.74 8.98
C LYS A 318 -0.95 -21.50 9.01
N PRO A 319 -0.70 -20.55 9.93
CA PRO A 319 -1.43 -19.27 9.97
C PRO A 319 -1.12 -18.39 8.75
N LEU A 320 -1.89 -17.34 8.51
CA LEU A 320 -1.50 -16.31 7.54
C LEU A 320 -0.28 -15.55 8.04
N SER A 321 0.67 -15.26 7.16
CA SER A 321 1.92 -14.62 7.53
C SER A 321 1.73 -13.16 7.94
N PHE A 322 2.60 -12.65 8.81
CA PHE A 322 2.56 -11.24 9.20
C PHE A 322 3.29 -10.38 8.16
N LEU A 323 2.58 -9.51 7.44
CA LEU A 323 3.14 -8.75 6.30
C LEU A 323 3.28 -7.25 6.55
N ASP A 324 2.85 -6.71 7.69
CA ASP A 324 2.76 -5.24 7.90
C ASP A 324 4.12 -4.52 7.99
N HIS A 325 5.20 -5.28 8.18
CA HIS A 325 6.57 -4.77 8.21
C HIS A 325 7.22 -4.76 6.81
N HIS A 326 6.62 -5.40 5.81
CA HIS A 326 7.10 -5.41 4.42
C HIS A 326 6.14 -4.70 3.45
N ILE A 327 4.83 -4.80 3.69
CA ILE A 327 3.79 -4.19 2.85
C ILE A 327 3.18 -3.02 3.62
N ARG A 328 3.55 -1.79 3.24
CA ARG A 328 3.26 -0.55 3.97
C ARG A 328 2.31 0.37 3.22
N CYS A 329 1.49 1.09 3.96
CA CYS A 329 0.70 2.20 3.43
C CYS A 329 1.50 3.50 3.56
N GLY A 330 1.77 4.17 2.44
CA GLY A 330 2.63 5.35 2.42
C GLY A 330 2.71 6.01 1.05
N ASN A 331 2.91 7.33 1.05
CA ASN A 331 3.27 8.07 -0.13
C ASN A 331 4.78 7.92 -0.38
N SER A 332 5.14 6.96 -1.23
CA SER A 332 6.53 6.67 -1.60
C SER A 332 7.35 7.89 -2.03
N LEU A 333 6.71 8.95 -2.52
CA LEU A 333 7.37 10.15 -3.03
C LEU A 333 7.55 11.27 -1.98
N ILE A 334 6.77 11.26 -0.89
CA ILE A 334 6.77 12.33 0.12
C ILE A 334 7.25 11.81 1.47
N GLY A 335 8.36 12.36 1.93
CA GLY A 335 8.99 12.02 3.21
C GLY A 335 10.51 12.02 3.12
N VAL A 336 11.15 12.02 4.29
CA VAL A 336 12.60 11.88 4.43
C VAL A 336 13.10 10.57 3.81
N PHE A 337 14.04 10.67 2.87
CA PHE A 337 14.73 9.50 2.33
C PHE A 337 15.99 9.18 3.14
N ASP A 338 16.88 10.17 3.26
CA ASP A 338 18.10 10.10 4.08
C ASP A 338 17.91 10.90 5.37
N VAL A 339 18.05 10.24 6.53
CA VAL A 339 17.89 10.89 7.85
C VAL A 339 18.89 12.01 8.12
N GLU A 340 20.01 12.05 7.38
CA GLU A 340 21.02 13.11 7.45
C GLU A 340 20.46 14.50 7.14
N VAL A 341 19.36 14.60 6.39
CA VAL A 341 18.72 15.90 6.09
C VAL A 341 18.16 16.57 7.34
N LEU A 342 17.84 15.79 8.39
CA LEU A 342 17.26 16.30 9.63
C LEU A 342 18.26 17.20 10.38
N ALA A 343 19.55 16.82 10.37
CA ALA A 343 20.62 17.61 10.99
C ALA A 343 20.84 18.96 10.29
N LYS A 344 20.54 19.04 8.98
CA LYS A 344 20.64 20.29 8.20
C LYS A 344 19.50 21.28 8.50
N GLY A 345 18.42 20.80 9.14
CA GLY A 345 17.22 21.58 9.41
C GLY A 345 16.28 21.69 8.21
N ILE A 346 15.23 22.48 8.39
CA ILE A 346 14.17 22.66 7.40
C ILE A 346 14.64 23.66 6.33
N PRO A 347 14.52 23.33 5.04
CA PRO A 347 14.88 24.23 3.96
C PRO A 347 13.95 25.45 3.89
N ASP A 348 14.52 26.58 3.50
CA ASP A 348 13.84 27.87 3.39
C ASP A 348 12.68 27.85 2.38
N GLU A 349 12.79 26.98 1.38
CA GLU A 349 11.81 26.70 0.35
C GLU A 349 10.48 26.26 0.97
N ALA A 350 10.48 25.51 2.08
CA ALA A 350 9.28 25.05 2.78
C ALA A 350 8.37 26.20 3.26
N TYR A 351 8.92 27.41 3.38
CA TYR A 351 8.21 28.62 3.80
C TYR A 351 7.69 29.48 2.64
N THR A 352 7.72 28.96 1.42
CA THR A 352 7.10 29.61 0.26
C THR A 352 5.57 29.67 0.48
N PRO A 353 4.92 30.84 0.31
CA PRO A 353 3.48 30.96 0.48
C PRO A 353 2.72 30.12 -0.56
N LEU A 354 1.75 29.33 -0.10
CA LEU A 354 0.88 28.52 -0.95
C LEU A 354 -0.55 29.08 -1.00
N SER A 355 -1.40 28.45 -1.80
CA SER A 355 -2.82 28.77 -1.87
C SER A 355 -3.49 28.77 -0.51
N GLY A 356 -4.09 29.91 -0.17
CA GLY A 356 -4.78 30.11 1.10
C GLY A 356 -3.87 30.49 2.27
N ASP A 357 -2.54 30.58 2.11
CA ASP A 357 -1.63 31.04 3.15
C ASP A 357 -1.62 32.58 3.29
N ASP A 358 -1.18 33.07 4.46
CA ASP A 358 -0.87 34.48 4.70
C ASP A 358 0.62 34.74 4.37
N ILE A 359 0.85 35.60 3.38
CA ILE A 359 2.20 35.96 2.90
C ILE A 359 3.07 36.56 4.02
N ALA A 360 2.48 37.35 4.93
CA ALA A 360 3.21 37.94 6.05
C ALA A 360 3.63 36.87 7.07
N CYS A 361 2.74 35.92 7.37
CA CYS A 361 3.06 34.78 8.23
C CYS A 361 4.18 33.91 7.62
N ALA A 362 4.06 33.56 6.34
CA ALA A 362 5.08 32.77 5.64
C ALA A 362 6.48 33.43 5.69
N LYS A 363 6.56 34.76 5.46
CA LYS A 363 7.82 35.52 5.57
C LYS A 363 8.37 35.54 7.00
N ALA A 364 7.51 35.70 8.00
CA ALA A 364 7.92 35.69 9.40
C ALA A 364 8.48 34.32 9.81
N GLN A 365 7.80 33.24 9.43
CA GLN A 365 8.24 31.86 9.69
C GLN A 365 9.57 31.57 8.99
N LYS A 366 9.73 31.98 7.72
CA LYS A 366 11.00 31.84 6.99
C LYS A 366 12.16 32.51 7.73
N LYS A 367 11.96 33.74 8.21
CA LYS A 367 12.99 34.48 8.96
C LYS A 367 13.33 33.81 10.28
N ALA A 368 12.34 33.30 11.01
CA ALA A 368 12.56 32.56 12.25
C ALA A 368 13.35 31.27 11.99
N ASN A 369 12.95 30.49 10.98
CA ASN A 369 13.64 29.27 10.59
C ASN A 369 15.11 29.51 10.21
N LEU A 370 15.38 30.55 9.41
CA LEU A 370 16.74 30.91 9.05
C LEU A 370 17.58 31.25 10.28
N SER A 371 17.01 32.02 11.21
CA SER A 371 17.69 32.37 12.47
C SER A 371 17.99 31.17 13.37
N GLU A 372 17.17 30.12 13.34
CA GLU A 372 17.44 28.87 14.05
C GLU A 372 18.49 28.04 13.33
N ARG A 373 18.37 27.90 12.01
CA ARG A 373 19.30 27.12 11.19
C ARG A 373 20.73 27.67 11.23
N GLU A 374 20.90 29.00 11.32
CA GLU A 374 22.19 29.67 11.51
C GLU A 374 22.86 29.35 12.86
N GLN A 375 22.11 28.95 13.89
CA GLN A 375 22.69 28.52 15.17
C GLN A 375 23.43 27.19 15.02
N GLY A 376 22.98 26.36 14.07
CA GLY A 376 23.57 25.07 13.71
C GLY A 376 23.34 23.97 14.74
N TRP A 377 23.05 22.77 14.25
CA TRP A 377 22.93 21.55 15.06
C TRP A 377 24.16 21.31 15.97
N ASN A 378 25.35 21.58 15.42
CA ASN A 378 26.65 21.33 16.08
C ASN A 378 26.98 22.22 17.28
N ASN A 379 26.21 23.28 17.54
CA ASN A 379 26.46 24.14 18.70
C ASN A 379 25.55 23.80 19.90
N LEU A 380 24.52 22.96 19.71
CA LEU A 380 23.52 22.67 20.76
C LEU A 380 23.60 21.24 21.32
N TYR A 381 24.00 20.23 20.53
CA TYR A 381 23.78 18.81 20.90
C TYR A 381 24.99 17.85 20.77
N THR A 382 26.15 18.24 20.21
CA THR A 382 27.28 17.34 19.89
C THR A 382 28.23 16.99 21.05
N LEU A 383 27.73 16.94 22.30
CA LEU A 383 28.56 16.50 23.45
C LEU A 383 28.51 14.98 23.69
N PHE A 384 27.60 14.25 23.03
CA PHE A 384 27.46 12.79 23.10
C PHE A 384 27.12 12.21 21.71
N GLU A 385 27.23 10.87 21.57
CA GLU A 385 27.03 10.08 20.34
C GLU A 385 25.89 10.60 19.44
N GLU A 386 26.08 10.56 18.11
CA GLU A 386 25.10 10.96 17.09
C GLU A 386 23.76 10.22 17.29
N PRO A 387 22.70 10.88 17.78
CA PRO A 387 21.43 10.21 18.14
C PRO A 387 20.79 9.48 16.96
N VAL A 388 21.00 10.00 15.75
CA VAL A 388 20.52 9.42 14.50
C VAL A 388 21.20 8.07 14.22
N GLU A 389 22.53 8.01 14.33
CA GLU A 389 23.29 6.77 14.09
C GLU A 389 22.94 5.69 15.13
N GLN A 390 22.73 6.09 16.37
CA GLN A 390 22.28 5.17 17.43
C GLN A 390 20.88 4.63 17.15
N ALA A 391 19.94 5.50 16.80
CA ALA A 391 18.58 5.10 16.45
C ALA A 391 18.58 4.14 15.26
N GLU A 392 19.31 4.46 14.18
CA GLU A 392 19.46 3.57 13.02
C GLU A 392 19.96 2.18 13.42
N LYS A 393 21.01 2.08 14.25
CA LYS A 393 21.54 0.78 14.72
C LYS A 393 20.49 -0.02 15.51
N VAL A 394 19.68 0.63 16.34
CA VAL A 394 18.62 -0.04 17.12
C VAL A 394 17.53 -0.54 16.19
N LEU A 395 17.06 0.31 15.27
CA LEU A 395 16.02 -0.03 14.29
C LEU A 395 16.44 -1.18 13.38
N VAL A 396 17.67 -1.15 12.86
CA VAL A 396 18.23 -2.23 12.04
C VAL A 396 18.24 -3.55 12.80
N ARG A 397 18.76 -3.56 14.04
CA ARG A 397 18.80 -4.78 14.87
C ARG A 397 17.40 -5.31 15.16
N PHE A 398 16.46 -4.41 15.43
CA PHE A 398 15.08 -4.79 15.71
C PHE A 398 14.44 -5.46 14.49
N HIS A 399 14.55 -4.85 13.31
CA HIS A 399 14.02 -5.43 12.07
C HIS A 399 14.70 -6.76 11.73
N GLN A 400 16.03 -6.85 11.88
CA GLN A 400 16.75 -8.12 11.71
C GLN A 400 16.27 -9.21 12.67
N ASN A 401 15.94 -8.86 13.91
CA ASN A 401 15.36 -9.82 14.86
C ASN A 401 13.96 -10.27 14.41
N LEU A 402 13.11 -9.36 13.93
CA LEU A 402 11.79 -9.70 13.39
C LEU A 402 11.88 -10.69 12.22
N GLU A 403 12.87 -10.53 11.33
CA GLU A 403 13.10 -11.44 10.20
C GLU A 403 13.47 -12.86 10.64
N THR A 404 14.01 -13.04 11.85
CA THR A 404 14.40 -14.36 12.37
C THR A 404 13.30 -15.08 13.14
N LEU A 405 12.20 -14.40 13.45
CA LEU A 405 11.08 -15.00 14.16
C LEU A 405 10.29 -15.92 13.22
N ASP A 406 10.05 -17.14 13.67
CA ASP A 406 9.21 -18.09 12.96
C ASP A 406 7.72 -17.72 13.03
N GLU A 407 6.94 -18.27 12.10
CA GLU A 407 5.49 -18.09 12.00
C GLU A 407 4.80 -19.45 11.90
N VAL A 408 5.19 -20.37 12.77
CA VAL A 408 4.72 -21.77 12.78
C VAL A 408 3.28 -21.90 13.25
N ASP A 409 2.85 -21.03 14.15
CA ASP A 409 1.50 -21.00 14.71
C ASP A 409 1.00 -19.55 14.91
N LEU A 410 -0.29 -19.42 15.23
CA LEU A 410 -0.92 -18.10 15.41
C LEU A 410 -0.30 -17.31 16.57
N ALA A 411 0.21 -17.98 17.62
CA ALA A 411 0.81 -17.31 18.75
C ALA A 411 2.15 -16.66 18.37
N ALA A 412 2.95 -17.34 17.54
CA ALA A 412 4.19 -16.80 16.98
C ALA A 412 3.91 -15.58 16.08
N VAL A 413 2.88 -15.65 15.22
CA VAL A 413 2.44 -14.53 14.38
C VAL A 413 1.98 -13.33 15.24
N GLU A 414 1.19 -13.58 16.30
CA GLU A 414 0.75 -12.51 17.21
C GLU A 414 1.91 -11.91 18.00
N HIS A 415 2.87 -12.74 18.43
CA HIS A 415 4.07 -12.27 19.10
C HIS A 415 4.89 -11.35 18.19
N LYS A 416 5.10 -11.73 16.93
CA LYS A 416 5.79 -10.89 15.92
C LYS A 416 5.05 -9.56 15.70
N ARG A 417 3.72 -9.60 15.56
CA ARG A 417 2.88 -8.38 15.44
C ARG A 417 3.03 -7.48 16.66
N LYS A 418 2.97 -8.07 17.87
CA LYS A 418 3.07 -7.32 19.13
C LYS A 418 4.43 -6.64 19.24
N LEU A 419 5.53 -7.35 18.97
CA LEU A 419 6.86 -6.75 18.95
C LEU A 419 6.93 -5.59 17.97
N TYR A 420 6.43 -5.77 16.74
CA TYR A 420 6.40 -4.69 15.76
C TYR A 420 5.58 -3.48 16.22
N ALA A 421 4.46 -3.69 16.91
CA ALA A 421 3.68 -2.61 17.51
C ALA A 421 4.43 -1.91 18.66
N GLU A 422 5.23 -2.65 19.44
CA GLU A 422 6.07 -2.09 20.50
C GLU A 422 7.19 -1.20 19.92
N LEU A 423 7.74 -1.52 18.74
CA LEU A 423 8.72 -0.66 18.04
C LEU A 423 8.17 0.73 17.79
N ALA A 424 6.93 0.83 17.32
CA ALA A 424 6.29 2.10 17.06
C ALA A 424 6.16 2.98 18.31
N THR A 425 6.36 2.42 19.51
CA THR A 425 6.36 3.15 20.79
C THR A 425 7.75 3.35 21.39
N SER A 426 8.81 2.85 20.75
CA SER A 426 10.18 2.96 21.25
C SER A 426 10.68 4.41 21.12
N PRO A 427 11.47 4.92 22.09
CA PRO A 427 12.03 6.26 22.02
C PRO A 427 12.87 6.51 20.76
N GLU A 428 13.63 5.50 20.32
CA GLU A 428 14.50 5.57 19.15
C GLU A 428 13.71 5.67 17.84
N TYR A 429 12.57 4.99 17.76
CA TYR A 429 11.66 5.12 16.63
C TYR A 429 10.95 6.48 16.66
N GLN A 430 10.41 6.85 17.82
CA GLN A 430 9.63 8.08 17.98
C GLN A 430 10.45 9.33 17.69
N CYS A 431 11.69 9.44 18.18
CA CYS A 431 12.52 10.62 17.94
C CYS A 431 12.77 10.87 16.44
N ILE A 432 13.09 9.82 15.68
CA ILE A 432 13.32 9.91 14.23
C ILE A 432 12.01 10.12 13.48
N LYS A 433 10.92 9.46 13.89
CA LYS A 433 9.59 9.62 13.29
C LYS A 433 9.09 11.04 13.43
N GLU A 434 9.12 11.59 14.64
CA GLU A 434 8.68 12.95 14.95
C GLU A 434 9.54 13.99 14.23
N ALA A 435 10.88 13.83 14.24
CA ALA A 435 11.77 14.72 13.51
C ALA A 435 11.49 14.70 11.99
N SER A 436 11.25 13.51 11.43
CA SER A 436 10.93 13.34 10.01
C SER A 436 9.55 13.90 9.64
N ASP A 437 8.56 13.74 10.52
CA ASP A 437 7.22 14.31 10.39
C ASP A 437 7.24 15.83 10.46
N LEU A 438 8.04 16.41 11.36
CA LEU A 438 8.22 17.86 11.47
C LEU A 438 8.91 18.41 10.21
N TRP A 439 10.01 17.78 9.79
CA TRP A 439 10.76 18.22 8.62
C TRP A 439 9.90 18.19 7.34
N THR A 440 9.20 17.09 7.12
CA THR A 440 8.29 16.95 5.96
C THR A 440 7.06 17.83 6.13
N GLY A 441 6.49 17.87 7.33
CA GLY A 441 5.27 18.60 7.68
C GLY A 441 5.40 20.11 7.48
N ALA A 442 6.58 20.70 7.58
CA ALA A 442 6.79 22.13 7.34
C ALA A 442 6.40 22.60 5.92
N PHE A 443 6.57 21.73 4.92
CA PHE A 443 6.10 21.99 3.55
C PHE A 443 4.56 22.02 3.48
N PHE A 444 3.90 21.18 4.27
CA PHE A 444 2.44 21.00 4.26
C PHE A 444 1.72 21.85 5.31
N ALA A 445 2.41 22.43 6.30
CA ALA A 445 1.81 23.21 7.37
C ALA A 445 1.23 24.56 6.87
N PRO A 446 -0.04 24.88 7.18
CA PRO A 446 -0.65 26.15 6.82
C PRO A 446 0.07 27.35 7.43
N LYS A 447 0.35 28.37 6.62
CA LYS A 447 1.14 29.54 7.04
C LYS A 447 0.19 30.68 7.36
N LYS A 448 -0.56 30.55 8.46
CA LYS A 448 -1.63 31.47 8.89
C LYS A 448 -1.44 31.95 10.32
N GLN A 449 -2.00 33.12 10.64
CA GLN A 449 -2.03 33.64 12.01
C GLN A 449 -2.78 32.67 12.95
N GLY A 450 -2.23 32.42 14.14
CA GLY A 450 -2.83 31.52 15.13
C GLY A 450 -2.69 30.03 14.82
N LYS A 451 -1.98 29.66 13.74
CA LYS A 451 -1.59 28.26 13.48
C LYS A 451 -0.15 28.00 13.97
N PRO A 452 0.15 26.81 14.50
CA PRO A 452 1.51 26.45 14.88
C PRO A 452 2.46 26.56 13.69
N ALA A 453 3.67 27.05 13.92
CA ALA A 453 4.73 27.10 12.93
C ALA A 453 5.75 26.00 13.24
N ILE A 454 6.02 25.13 12.27
CA ILE A 454 7.05 24.11 12.39
C ILE A 454 8.39 24.72 11.96
N LEU A 455 9.38 24.74 12.84
CA LEU A 455 10.70 25.34 12.61
C LEU A 455 11.83 24.32 12.82
N THR A 456 13.02 24.65 12.34
CA THR A 456 14.22 23.80 12.43
C THR A 456 14.51 23.37 13.87
N GLY A 457 14.32 24.25 14.84
CA GLY A 457 14.50 23.96 16.26
C GLY A 457 13.57 22.84 16.76
N ASP A 458 12.36 22.69 16.20
CA ASP A 458 11.46 21.60 16.56
C ASP A 458 11.99 20.25 16.07
N VAL A 459 12.52 20.19 14.83
CA VAL A 459 13.16 18.98 14.30
C VAL A 459 14.34 18.57 15.18
N TRP A 460 15.14 19.54 15.60
CA TRP A 460 16.30 19.33 16.45
C TRP A 460 15.94 18.89 17.87
N ARG A 461 14.90 19.46 18.48
CA ARG A 461 14.34 18.98 19.76
C ARG A 461 13.85 17.53 19.66
N ALA A 462 13.15 17.19 18.59
CA ALA A 462 12.68 15.81 18.36
C ALA A 462 13.86 14.83 18.21
N LEU A 463 14.89 15.18 17.42
CA LEU A 463 16.11 14.38 17.31
C LEU A 463 16.83 14.17 18.65
N ALA A 464 16.80 15.18 19.53
CA ALA A 464 17.37 15.09 20.87
C ALA A 464 16.49 14.32 21.87
N GLY A 465 15.31 13.83 21.47
CA GLY A 465 14.36 13.16 22.34
C GLY A 465 13.75 14.08 23.40
N ALA A 466 13.61 15.37 23.09
CA ALA A 466 13.01 16.34 23.99
C ALA A 466 11.54 15.97 24.31
N PRO A 467 11.06 16.19 25.54
CA PRO A 467 9.66 15.96 25.89
C PRO A 467 8.73 17.03 25.30
N GLU A 468 7.46 16.68 25.10
CA GLU A 468 6.41 17.54 24.50
C GLU A 468 6.36 19.00 25.04
N PRO A 469 6.54 19.28 26.35
CA PRO A 469 6.50 20.65 26.87
C PRO A 469 7.60 21.60 26.34
N GLU A 470 8.65 21.07 25.71
CA GLU A 470 9.72 21.89 25.10
C GLU A 470 9.36 22.38 23.69
N PHE A 471 8.28 21.86 23.10
CA PHE A 471 7.79 22.25 21.79
C PHE A 471 6.78 23.38 21.91
N SER A 472 6.62 24.15 20.82
CA SER A 472 5.53 25.13 20.74
C SER A 472 4.18 24.41 20.73
N GLU A 473 3.18 25.02 21.37
CA GLU A 473 1.85 24.43 21.54
C GLU A 473 1.25 23.98 20.19
N GLY A 474 0.88 22.69 20.12
CA GLY A 474 0.23 22.09 18.95
C GLY A 474 1.13 21.73 17.77
N VAL A 475 2.45 21.97 17.84
CA VAL A 475 3.39 21.65 16.73
C VAL A 475 3.47 20.14 16.45
N LEU A 476 3.67 19.32 17.49
CA LEU A 476 3.75 17.85 17.33
C LEU A 476 2.42 17.27 16.81
N ALA A 477 1.29 17.71 17.39
CA ALA A 477 -0.04 17.28 16.95
C ALA A 477 -0.31 17.66 15.49
N LEU A 478 0.12 18.85 15.06
CA LEU A 478 0.02 19.26 13.65
C LEU A 478 0.88 18.39 12.74
N ALA A 479 2.13 18.10 13.12
CA ALA A 479 3.01 17.24 12.33
C ALA A 479 2.45 15.81 12.18
N GLN A 480 1.96 15.23 13.27
CA GLN A 480 1.30 13.91 13.26
C GLN A 480 0.03 13.92 12.39
N GLN A 481 -0.79 14.98 12.47
CA GLN A 481 -1.98 15.13 11.62
C GLN A 481 -1.61 15.19 10.13
N LEU A 482 -0.61 16.01 9.76
CA LEU A 482 -0.15 16.15 8.38
C LEU A 482 0.46 14.84 7.86
N SER A 483 1.23 14.16 8.70
CA SER A 483 1.82 12.85 8.40
C SER A 483 0.76 11.81 8.08
N ALA A 484 -0.31 11.74 8.90
CA ALA A 484 -1.43 10.85 8.67
C ALA A 484 -2.25 11.24 7.43
N GLN A 485 -2.49 12.53 7.21
CA GLN A 485 -3.30 13.04 6.09
C GLN A 485 -2.61 12.83 4.73
N HIS A 486 -1.30 13.00 4.66
CA HIS A 486 -0.52 12.92 3.42
C HIS A 486 0.26 11.61 3.27
N HIS A 487 0.12 10.71 4.24
CA HIS A 487 0.79 9.42 4.30
C HIS A 487 2.32 9.56 4.14
N PHE A 488 2.97 10.42 4.91
CA PHE A 488 4.43 10.58 4.79
C PHE A 488 5.14 9.23 4.97
N PHE A 489 6.08 8.93 4.08
CA PHE A 489 6.80 7.67 4.08
C PHE A 489 8.31 7.91 4.17
N HIS A 490 8.89 7.49 5.30
CA HIS A 490 10.30 7.72 5.63
C HIS A 490 11.12 6.45 5.37
N TRP A 491 11.67 6.31 4.17
CA TRP A 491 12.19 5.03 3.66
C TRP A 491 13.18 4.33 4.59
N LYS A 492 14.20 5.02 5.11
CA LYS A 492 15.19 4.42 6.02
C LYS A 492 14.67 4.12 7.41
N LEU A 493 13.58 4.77 7.83
CA LEU A 493 12.89 4.46 9.09
C LEU A 493 11.98 3.24 8.95
N GLU A 494 11.34 3.10 7.78
CA GLU A 494 10.35 2.06 7.51
C GLU A 494 10.99 0.72 7.12
N PHE A 495 12.12 0.75 6.39
CA PHE A 495 12.87 -0.44 5.96
C PHE A 495 14.37 -0.37 6.33
N PRO A 496 14.73 -0.13 7.61
CA PRO A 496 16.11 0.09 8.03
C PRO A 496 17.03 -1.08 7.68
N GLU A 497 16.56 -2.32 7.77
CA GLU A 497 17.34 -3.52 7.50
C GLU A 497 17.74 -3.68 6.03
N VAL A 498 16.95 -3.10 5.11
CA VAL A 498 17.25 -3.10 3.67
C VAL A 498 18.36 -2.10 3.39
N PHE A 499 18.23 -0.87 3.89
CA PHE A 499 19.23 0.17 3.66
C PHE A 499 20.54 -0.08 4.40
N ALA A 500 20.52 -0.80 5.52
CA ALA A 500 21.73 -1.30 6.17
C ALA A 500 22.54 -2.26 5.28
N LYS A 501 21.90 -2.90 4.28
CA LYS A 501 22.55 -3.73 3.26
C LYS A 501 22.87 -2.97 1.96
N GLY A 502 22.52 -1.70 1.87
CA GLY A 502 22.77 -0.84 0.73
C GLY A 502 21.56 -0.57 -0.18
N GLY A 503 20.41 -1.21 0.05
CA GLY A 503 19.21 -1.04 -0.76
C GLY A 503 18.56 -2.37 -1.16
N PHE A 504 17.57 -2.29 -2.05
CA PHE A 504 16.88 -3.46 -2.60
C PHE A 504 17.69 -4.11 -3.72
N ASP A 505 17.72 -5.45 -3.76
CA ASP A 505 18.38 -6.21 -4.82
C ASP A 505 17.64 -6.04 -6.17
N CYS A 506 16.32 -5.87 -6.12
CA CYS A 506 15.52 -5.59 -7.30
C CYS A 506 14.35 -4.63 -6.97
N VAL A 507 14.11 -3.64 -7.83
CA VAL A 507 12.94 -2.75 -7.74
C VAL A 507 12.11 -2.88 -9.01
N LEU A 508 10.83 -3.23 -8.88
CA LEU A 508 9.92 -3.51 -9.98
C LEU A 508 8.65 -2.67 -9.83
N GLY A 509 8.04 -2.25 -10.93
CA GLY A 509 6.72 -1.63 -10.83
C GLY A 509 6.25 -0.90 -12.09
N ASN A 510 4.99 -0.52 -12.06
CA ASN A 510 4.36 0.37 -13.04
C ASN A 510 3.87 1.62 -12.28
N PRO A 511 4.72 2.64 -12.09
CA PRO A 511 4.34 3.83 -11.34
C PRO A 511 3.22 4.62 -12.04
N PRO A 512 2.46 5.46 -11.31
CA PRO A 512 1.40 6.28 -11.89
C PRO A 512 1.96 7.31 -12.90
N TRP A 513 1.19 7.57 -13.96
CA TRP A 513 1.58 8.48 -15.04
C TRP A 513 1.03 9.90 -14.88
N ASP A 514 0.35 10.17 -13.78
CA ASP A 514 -0.28 11.45 -13.50
C ASP A 514 0.73 12.56 -13.21
N ARG A 515 0.23 13.80 -13.15
CA ARG A 515 1.01 14.98 -12.78
C ARG A 515 0.82 15.28 -11.30
N ILE A 516 1.84 15.83 -10.67
CA ILE A 516 1.76 16.26 -9.27
C ILE A 516 0.77 17.41 -9.06
N LYS A 517 0.49 18.19 -10.12
CA LYS A 517 -0.45 19.31 -10.09
C LYS A 517 -1.88 18.82 -10.10
N LEU A 518 -2.72 19.45 -9.27
CA LEU A 518 -4.15 19.24 -9.26
C LEU A 518 -4.75 19.53 -10.64
N GLN A 519 -5.45 18.54 -11.22
CA GLN A 519 -6.18 18.70 -12.46
C GLN A 519 -7.60 19.21 -12.16
N GLU A 520 -7.85 20.50 -12.39
CA GLU A 520 -9.16 21.13 -12.08
C GLU A 520 -10.33 20.40 -12.74
N ILE A 521 -10.17 19.98 -14.00
CA ILE A 521 -11.22 19.27 -14.75
C ILE A 521 -11.58 17.95 -14.06
N GLU A 522 -10.58 17.20 -13.59
CA GLU A 522 -10.79 15.91 -12.93
C GLU A 522 -11.39 16.11 -11.54
N PHE A 523 -10.90 17.10 -10.79
CA PHE A 523 -11.44 17.45 -9.47
C PHE A 523 -12.94 17.78 -9.53
N PHE A 524 -13.36 18.61 -10.49
CA PHE A 524 -14.76 19.02 -10.62
C PHE A 524 -15.63 18.02 -11.39
N ALA A 525 -15.07 16.96 -12.00
CA ALA A 525 -15.82 16.05 -12.88
C ALA A 525 -17.02 15.37 -12.20
N ALA A 526 -16.91 15.05 -10.91
CA ALA A 526 -17.99 14.45 -10.12
C ALA A 526 -18.73 15.48 -9.24
N PRO A 527 -18.06 16.40 -8.51
CA PRO A 527 -18.74 17.34 -7.62
C PRO A 527 -19.55 18.41 -8.37
N ASP A 528 -19.02 18.96 -9.47
CA ASP A 528 -19.71 19.94 -10.30
C ASP A 528 -19.32 19.79 -11.80
N PRO A 529 -20.04 18.93 -12.55
CA PRO A 529 -19.75 18.69 -13.96
C PRO A 529 -19.84 19.94 -14.85
N ALA A 530 -20.51 21.01 -14.41
CA ALA A 530 -20.60 22.24 -15.19
C ALA A 530 -19.24 22.97 -15.20
N ILE A 531 -18.57 23.04 -14.04
CA ILE A 531 -17.22 23.62 -13.92
C ILE A 531 -16.21 22.81 -14.75
N ALA A 532 -16.29 21.48 -14.69
CA ALA A 532 -15.41 20.61 -15.48
C ALA A 532 -15.59 20.77 -17.01
N ARG A 533 -16.81 21.11 -17.46
CA ARG A 533 -17.16 21.29 -18.88
C ARG A 533 -17.10 22.74 -19.38
N ALA A 534 -16.58 23.66 -18.57
CA ALA A 534 -16.39 25.07 -18.97
C ALA A 534 -15.61 25.15 -20.30
N GLN A 535 -15.94 26.14 -21.14
CA GLN A 535 -15.41 26.22 -22.51
C GLN A 535 -13.92 26.51 -22.55
N ASN A 536 -13.42 27.22 -21.54
CA ASN A 536 -12.01 27.60 -21.42
C ASN A 536 -11.58 27.76 -19.95
N ALA A 537 -10.27 27.89 -19.72
CA ALA A 537 -9.70 27.99 -18.38
C ALA A 537 -10.16 29.25 -17.63
N ALA A 538 -10.31 30.39 -18.30
CA ALA A 538 -10.72 31.63 -17.64
C ALA A 538 -12.16 31.58 -17.12
N GLU A 539 -13.07 31.02 -17.92
CA GLU A 539 -14.44 30.74 -17.50
C GLU A 539 -14.46 29.80 -16.30
N ARG A 540 -13.68 28.71 -16.35
CA ARG A 540 -13.57 27.76 -15.24
C ARG A 540 -13.08 28.45 -13.96
N THR A 541 -12.02 29.25 -14.02
CA THR A 541 -11.52 30.02 -12.88
C THR A 541 -12.61 30.91 -12.27
N HIS A 542 -13.35 31.64 -13.12
CA HIS A 542 -14.45 32.48 -12.65
C HIS A 542 -15.58 31.67 -12.00
N MET A 543 -15.94 30.51 -12.54
CA MET A 543 -16.94 29.63 -11.93
C MET A 543 -16.48 29.10 -10.56
N ILE A 544 -15.21 28.71 -10.44
CA ILE A 544 -14.62 28.26 -9.17
C ILE A 544 -14.63 29.38 -8.14
N GLU A 545 -14.27 30.61 -8.52
CA GLU A 545 -14.28 31.77 -7.62
C GLU A 545 -15.70 32.13 -7.14
N ASN A 546 -16.72 31.89 -7.97
CA ASN A 546 -18.11 32.12 -7.58
C ASN A 546 -18.59 31.17 -6.48
N LEU A 547 -18.04 29.94 -6.40
CA LEU A 547 -18.38 28.99 -5.33
C LEU A 547 -18.14 29.59 -3.93
N GLN A 548 -17.15 30.47 -3.78
CA GLN A 548 -16.87 31.15 -2.51
C GLN A 548 -18.07 32.01 -2.02
N HIS A 549 -18.89 32.49 -2.94
CA HIS A 549 -20.03 33.37 -2.68
C HIS A 549 -21.38 32.65 -2.81
N GLY A 550 -21.36 31.34 -3.08
CA GLY A 550 -22.53 30.50 -3.24
C GLY A 550 -23.19 30.12 -1.91
N ASP A 551 -23.97 29.06 -1.93
CA ASP A 551 -24.60 28.51 -0.72
C ASP A 551 -23.59 27.77 0.18
N ASP A 552 -24.06 27.11 1.24
CA ASP A 552 -23.18 26.37 2.15
C ASP A 552 -22.46 25.20 1.45
N ALA A 553 -23.09 24.56 0.47
CA ALA A 553 -22.50 23.45 -0.27
C ALA A 553 -21.42 23.95 -1.24
N ASP A 554 -21.69 25.05 -1.94
CA ASP A 554 -20.71 25.70 -2.82
C ASP A 554 -19.47 26.15 -2.04
N ARG A 555 -19.67 26.79 -0.88
CA ARG A 555 -18.56 27.20 -0.01
C ARG A 555 -17.75 26.03 0.52
N ALA A 556 -18.41 24.91 0.85
CA ALA A 556 -17.73 23.69 1.26
C ALA A 556 -16.87 23.12 0.11
N LEU A 557 -17.42 23.04 -1.11
CA LEU A 557 -16.71 22.59 -2.30
C LEU A 557 -15.52 23.50 -2.64
N TYR A 558 -15.68 24.81 -2.51
CA TYR A 558 -14.57 25.75 -2.70
C TYR A 558 -13.44 25.52 -1.70
N ASN A 559 -13.77 25.35 -0.41
CA ASN A 559 -12.76 25.08 0.61
C ASN A 559 -12.04 23.74 0.38
N GLU A 560 -12.77 22.72 -0.08
CA GLU A 560 -12.19 21.44 -0.47
C GLU A 560 -11.21 21.60 -1.65
N PHE A 561 -11.61 22.34 -2.68
CA PHE A 561 -10.75 22.66 -3.82
C PHE A 561 -9.47 23.39 -3.40
N ILE A 562 -9.58 24.44 -2.57
CA ILE A 562 -8.41 25.19 -2.09
C ILE A 562 -7.49 24.29 -1.26
N SER A 563 -8.05 23.41 -0.42
CA SER A 563 -7.28 22.43 0.34
C SER A 563 -6.52 21.46 -0.59
N ALA A 564 -7.21 20.87 -1.58
CA ALA A 564 -6.61 19.97 -2.56
C ALA A 564 -5.51 20.66 -3.39
N ARG A 565 -5.76 21.91 -3.82
CA ARG A 565 -4.79 22.70 -4.60
C ARG A 565 -3.55 22.98 -3.78
N ARG A 566 -3.72 23.41 -2.53
CA ARG A 566 -2.62 23.67 -1.61
C ARG A 566 -1.78 22.42 -1.35
N ASN A 567 -2.41 21.25 -1.23
CA ASN A 567 -1.71 19.99 -1.04
C ASN A 567 -0.84 19.63 -2.26
N ALA A 568 -1.38 19.79 -3.47
CA ALA A 568 -0.63 19.60 -4.71
C ALA A 568 0.55 20.59 -4.83
N GLU A 569 0.34 21.85 -4.46
CA GLU A 569 1.41 22.86 -4.41
C GLU A 569 2.49 22.53 -3.38
N ALA A 570 2.11 22.02 -2.19
CA ALA A 570 3.05 21.59 -1.15
C ALA A 570 3.89 20.39 -1.61
N SER A 571 3.26 19.38 -2.22
CA SER A 571 3.98 18.25 -2.82
C SER A 571 4.90 18.72 -3.95
N SER A 572 4.44 19.64 -4.81
CA SER A 572 5.27 20.25 -5.85
C SER A 572 6.47 20.98 -5.25
N LEU A 573 6.27 21.78 -4.20
CA LEU A 573 7.34 22.50 -3.52
C LEU A 573 8.37 21.54 -2.91
N PHE A 574 7.91 20.47 -2.28
CA PHE A 574 8.76 19.43 -1.72
C PHE A 574 9.69 18.82 -2.78
N VAL A 575 9.13 18.38 -3.91
CA VAL A 575 9.92 17.68 -4.94
C VAL A 575 10.88 18.59 -5.71
N HIS A 576 10.62 19.90 -5.74
CA HIS A 576 11.50 20.89 -6.36
C HIS A 576 12.61 21.41 -5.41
N THR A 577 12.63 20.96 -4.16
CA THR A 577 13.69 21.35 -3.22
C THR A 577 15.05 20.93 -3.80
N SER A 578 16.03 21.83 -3.78
CA SER A 578 17.36 21.55 -4.32
C SER A 578 18.11 20.52 -3.47
N ALA A 579 19.00 19.73 -4.08
CA ALA A 579 19.81 18.75 -3.35
C ALA A 579 20.68 19.39 -2.25
N ASP A 580 21.21 20.60 -2.47
CA ASP A 580 21.99 21.35 -1.49
C ASP A 580 21.16 21.69 -0.24
N SER A 581 19.87 21.97 -0.43
CA SER A 581 18.88 22.19 0.62
C SER A 581 18.30 20.89 1.22
N GLY A 582 18.80 19.71 0.83
CA GLY A 582 18.29 18.40 1.30
C GLY A 582 17.12 17.84 0.49
N GLY A 583 16.89 18.34 -0.71
CA GLY A 583 15.86 17.84 -1.62
C GLY A 583 16.18 16.49 -2.25
N ARG A 584 15.12 15.73 -2.55
CA ARG A 584 15.19 14.31 -2.92
C ARG A 584 15.29 14.04 -4.42
N TYR A 585 14.86 14.98 -5.27
CA TYR A 585 14.68 14.75 -6.71
C TYR A 585 15.46 15.73 -7.60
N PRO A 586 16.80 15.80 -7.47
CA PRO A 586 17.61 16.70 -8.28
C PRO A 586 17.55 16.43 -9.79
N LEU A 587 17.17 15.22 -10.23
CA LEU A 587 17.19 14.84 -11.65
C LEU A 587 15.83 14.88 -12.34
N SER A 588 14.74 14.77 -11.59
CA SER A 588 13.37 14.64 -12.11
C SER A 588 12.39 15.67 -11.56
N GLY A 589 12.72 16.37 -10.46
CA GLY A 589 11.91 17.40 -9.84
C GLY A 589 12.01 18.77 -10.54
N VAL A 590 11.93 18.81 -11.87
CA VAL A 590 12.12 20.04 -12.67
C VAL A 590 10.88 20.34 -13.51
N GLY A 591 10.39 21.58 -13.43
CA GLY A 591 9.35 22.10 -14.31
C GLY A 591 7.95 21.57 -13.98
N ASP A 592 7.25 21.06 -15.00
CA ASP A 592 5.95 20.40 -14.82
C ASP A 592 6.16 18.91 -14.56
N VAL A 593 6.12 18.53 -13.29
CA VAL A 593 6.60 17.22 -12.83
C VAL A 593 5.52 16.14 -13.00
N ASN A 594 5.88 15.09 -13.75
CA ASN A 594 5.12 13.85 -13.82
C ASN A 594 5.56 12.89 -12.71
N LEU A 595 4.61 12.15 -12.12
CA LEU A 595 4.88 11.22 -11.03
C LEU A 595 5.81 10.08 -11.47
N TYR A 596 5.64 9.53 -12.68
CA TYR A 596 6.51 8.46 -13.19
C TYR A 596 7.99 8.87 -13.24
N ALA A 597 8.30 10.15 -13.45
CA ALA A 597 9.68 10.65 -13.48
C ALA A 597 10.30 10.66 -12.08
N LEU A 598 9.54 11.10 -11.07
CA LEU A 598 9.94 11.03 -9.66
C LEU A 598 10.12 9.58 -9.20
N PHE A 599 9.22 8.69 -9.63
CA PHE A 599 9.37 7.27 -9.38
C PHE A 599 10.61 6.70 -10.08
N ALA A 600 10.95 7.10 -11.31
CA ALA A 600 12.17 6.62 -11.96
C ALA A 600 13.44 6.98 -11.16
N GLU A 601 13.52 8.20 -10.64
CA GLU A 601 14.61 8.61 -9.73
C GLU A 601 14.55 7.87 -8.38
N LEU A 602 13.35 7.60 -7.87
CA LEU A 602 13.17 6.77 -6.69
C LEU A 602 13.68 5.34 -6.89
N PHE A 603 13.31 4.67 -7.99
CA PHE A 603 13.74 3.32 -8.31
C PHE A 603 15.26 3.23 -8.40
N LEU A 604 15.89 4.28 -8.92
CA LEU A 604 17.34 4.42 -8.90
C LEU A 604 17.85 4.47 -7.45
N ASN A 605 17.29 5.32 -6.60
CA ASN A 605 17.79 5.49 -5.23
C ASN A 605 17.46 4.32 -4.28
N LEU A 606 16.42 3.53 -4.56
CA LEU A 606 16.04 2.37 -3.76
C LEU A 606 16.93 1.14 -3.96
N ARG A 607 17.46 0.95 -5.17
CA ARG A 607 18.23 -0.26 -5.50
C ARG A 607 19.60 -0.23 -4.83
N GLU A 608 20.15 -1.41 -4.53
CA GLU A 608 21.54 -1.55 -4.13
C GLU A 608 22.46 -1.05 -5.26
N PRO A 609 23.38 -0.09 -5.02
CA PRO A 609 24.09 0.60 -6.09
C PRO A 609 25.02 -0.25 -6.97
N LYS A 610 25.52 -1.38 -6.47
CA LYS A 610 26.55 -2.18 -7.17
C LYS A 610 25.94 -3.23 -8.07
N ASN A 611 25.05 -4.05 -7.52
CA ASN A 611 24.49 -5.22 -8.18
C ASN A 611 22.95 -5.17 -8.27
N GLY A 612 22.31 -4.23 -7.57
CA GLY A 612 20.87 -4.07 -7.60
C GLY A 612 20.35 -3.64 -8.98
N ARG A 613 19.18 -4.13 -9.35
CA ARG A 613 18.52 -3.82 -10.62
C ARG A 613 17.17 -3.15 -10.42
N SER A 614 16.74 -2.39 -11.42
CA SER A 614 15.41 -1.79 -11.45
C SER A 614 14.75 -2.04 -12.80
N GLY A 615 13.47 -2.42 -12.80
CA GLY A 615 12.64 -2.56 -13.99
C GLY A 615 11.33 -1.79 -13.79
N LEU A 616 11.01 -0.88 -14.71
CA LEU A 616 9.83 -0.04 -14.61
C LEU A 616 9.16 0.20 -15.95
N ILE A 617 7.84 0.30 -15.94
CA ILE A 617 7.01 0.65 -17.10
C ILE A 617 6.65 2.13 -16.99
N VAL A 618 7.13 2.93 -17.93
CA VAL A 618 6.91 4.38 -17.94
C VAL A 618 6.70 4.88 -19.37
N PRO A 619 6.07 6.06 -19.57
CA PRO A 619 5.97 6.67 -20.89
C PRO A 619 7.35 6.89 -21.53
N SER A 620 7.42 6.73 -22.85
CA SER A 620 8.65 6.93 -23.67
C SER A 620 9.24 8.35 -23.53
N GLY A 621 8.43 9.28 -23.03
CA GLY A 621 8.85 10.61 -22.56
C GLY A 621 10.04 10.58 -21.59
N ILE A 622 10.22 9.51 -20.80
CA ILE A 622 11.37 9.36 -19.89
C ILE A 622 12.72 9.56 -20.61
N ALA A 623 12.83 9.20 -21.88
CA ALA A 623 14.05 9.31 -22.69
C ALA A 623 14.09 10.54 -23.61
N THR A 624 12.94 11.19 -23.84
CA THR A 624 12.79 12.21 -24.90
C THR A 624 12.38 13.59 -24.38
N ASP A 625 11.74 13.67 -23.22
CA ASP A 625 11.24 14.92 -22.65
C ASP A 625 12.37 15.77 -22.04
N ASP A 626 12.23 17.10 -22.13
CA ASP A 626 13.20 18.03 -21.55
C ASP A 626 13.25 17.93 -20.01
N SER A 627 12.12 17.60 -19.36
CA SER A 627 12.01 17.48 -17.91
C SER A 627 12.72 16.24 -17.33
N THR A 628 12.99 15.23 -18.14
CA THR A 628 13.66 13.98 -17.70
C THR A 628 15.07 13.82 -18.29
N LYS A 629 15.55 14.79 -19.07
CA LYS A 629 16.85 14.72 -19.75
C LYS A 629 18.03 14.53 -18.79
N ASP A 630 17.97 15.14 -17.61
CA ASP A 630 19.05 15.07 -16.62
C ASP A 630 19.08 13.70 -15.95
N PHE A 631 17.92 13.14 -15.62
CA PHE A 631 17.78 11.75 -15.18
C PHE A 631 18.27 10.75 -16.23
N PHE A 632 17.73 10.82 -17.46
CA PHE A 632 18.10 9.89 -18.52
C PHE A 632 19.58 10.01 -18.90
N GLY A 633 20.10 11.25 -18.94
CA GLY A 633 21.51 11.54 -19.12
C GLY A 633 22.38 10.96 -18.01
N ALA A 634 21.93 11.03 -16.75
CA ALA A 634 22.67 10.46 -15.61
C ALA A 634 22.78 8.93 -15.71
N ILE A 635 21.67 8.22 -15.98
CA ILE A 635 21.70 6.75 -16.09
C ILE A 635 22.47 6.27 -17.32
N SER A 636 22.39 7.01 -18.43
CA SER A 636 23.12 6.67 -19.66
C SER A 636 24.64 6.89 -19.49
N ARG A 637 25.05 8.08 -19.03
CA ARG A 637 26.49 8.42 -18.89
C ARG A 637 27.20 7.61 -17.82
N LYS A 638 26.48 7.21 -16.76
CA LYS A 638 27.03 6.35 -15.69
C LYS A 638 27.00 4.86 -16.04
N GLY A 639 26.50 4.48 -17.23
CA GLY A 639 26.42 3.07 -17.65
C GLY A 639 25.41 2.25 -16.85
N LEU A 640 24.36 2.88 -16.33
CA LEU A 640 23.33 2.24 -15.50
C LEU A 640 22.12 1.75 -16.33
N LEU A 641 21.96 2.22 -17.57
CA LEU A 641 20.92 1.76 -18.48
C LEU A 641 21.31 0.42 -19.11
N VAL A 642 20.58 -0.66 -18.78
CA VAL A 642 20.80 -2.00 -19.33
C VAL A 642 20.06 -2.20 -20.65
N SER A 643 18.77 -1.85 -20.68
CA SER A 643 17.91 -1.97 -21.86
C SER A 643 16.78 -0.94 -21.80
N LEU A 644 16.32 -0.48 -22.96
CA LEU A 644 15.12 0.36 -23.12
C LEU A 644 14.29 -0.24 -24.27
N TYR A 645 13.05 -0.59 -23.96
CA TYR A 645 12.08 -1.08 -24.94
C TYR A 645 10.95 -0.06 -25.08
N ASP A 646 10.52 0.17 -26.31
CA ASP A 646 9.40 1.05 -26.64
C ASP A 646 8.34 0.22 -27.37
N PHE A 647 7.07 0.42 -27.04
CA PHE A 647 5.95 -0.32 -27.62
C PHE A 647 4.71 0.57 -27.72
N GLU A 648 3.90 0.33 -28.74
CA GLU A 648 2.59 0.97 -28.91
C GLU A 648 1.49 -0.02 -28.45
N ASN A 649 0.51 0.50 -27.70
CA ASN A 649 -0.62 -0.28 -27.17
C ASN A 649 -1.76 -0.41 -28.17
#